data_AF-A0A0G1QUH4-F1
#
_entry.id   AF-A0A0G1QUH4-F1
#
_cell.length_a   1.000
_cell.length_b   1.000
_cell.length_c   1.000
_cell.angle_alpha   90.00
_cell.angle_beta   90.00
_cell.angle_gamma   90.00
#
_symmetry.space_group_name_H-M   'P 1'
#
loop_
_entity.id
_entity.type
_entity.pdbx_description
1 polymer ?
#
loop_
_entity_poly.entity_id
_entity_poly.type
_entity_poly.pdbx_seq_one_letter_code
_entity_poly.pdbx_strand_id
1 'polypeptide(L)'
;MSLPTGRQVATGTMGYQINHFHPATAGWKGAGFIITASVLAVALFIFGTTASGVRAASLLDRAAVRLLQVKGSPSIYAVVRGHKYLFLSPTSFGSYSYAGGKIETISSEALDKLPNVRLIKSSLGSRVYLLDKASSQKFWFPTEVSFINSGEKWENIFEISNSDARMYPNTSLARAPSDQKVFYLDLEKQTRAPIPSPEIFVAKGFSWSKILTVPAAALEGYAITSPLELTTPVSPPAGGASLTISAGSDIAATIFPAGTIRNRVWTINLSAVDALVRLNSLKITKRGFMSDAEIDGVALLDEKGFLLTNPQRFADGVASFTLADPVVVVPGQPRILTVMVNFASTTAVSQKTFYLTIIDASSVLASAVVRGSFPLASATHTVMPATAIIGQLSVDSVVIASSPRNIVIGTADQILNRWRFSVAGGAEDVLLERLIFTQLGNGQVSDFGQYELVDDANKVIAKDATIRGRSILIDFGKNSYRLRRGESKEIALRADIVGGSNNTSQFIIQNDYDIFAKGATNGYALAARAGPADGNFPVGGRSNGAFNAIFIEPGKVLVDLNAQSPSGAITRGARDAVLAAFDIKALGQALLFEKIGVKILTAAPYTPLSESVTIKIKGGSAIGSVSAASVMNQVQTIYLSNPPTIQSGKVITIEIVGNVDAAASTADRYQVELSNASFVVPGTADRLTFSAAVTAAVRDVQEITLRVRHDPNFKPSSSAPAGVKNFKIGRYLFQPSAGERVRVEQVTLSAVGTTPVRFSDGYSNLKLGGKGIVAPNGNPHIFALATEINAGSESGFDLVIDTTTAVDGQTIQFTVQDVMATGTVSKTKVPVQLENSITPAIIFKKSKVSFGLNNNFTGGQTAKTASTIIGSFTMTVDSAEDVAVPELTVTETSSSSGLSVTRGYKNLRLTDASNGRAVSRTVASPVGGVGGNLLTGGPTLKPGQALTFNVVVDATGAATGDSIQSILSLVKAEGRTSRLAPTVNGLSVIGQIVVF
;
A
#
# COMPACT_ATOMS: atom_id res chain seq x y z
N MET A 1 -63.58 -2.32 19.44
CA MET A 1 -64.63 -2.70 18.45
C MET A 1 -63.90 -3.27 17.23
N SER A 2 -64.29 -4.46 16.75
CA SER A 2 -63.95 -5.10 15.45
C SER A 2 -62.54 -4.95 14.81
N LEU A 3 -61.82 -6.09 14.75
CA LEU A 3 -61.07 -6.58 13.57
C LEU A 3 -62.08 -6.94 12.42
N PRO A 4 -61.71 -7.29 11.15
CA PRO A 4 -60.44 -7.90 10.70
C PRO A 4 -59.93 -7.57 9.26
N THR A 5 -58.90 -8.36 8.86
CA THR A 5 -58.36 -8.68 7.51
C THR A 5 -57.13 -7.90 7.00
N GLY A 6 -56.18 -8.49 6.24
CA GLY A 6 -55.84 -9.93 6.16
C GLY A 6 -55.42 -10.52 4.79
N ARG A 7 -54.12 -10.51 4.42
CA ARG A 7 -53.54 -11.51 3.48
C ARG A 7 -52.02 -11.69 3.62
N GLN A 8 -51.57 -12.95 3.58
CA GLN A 8 -50.15 -13.39 3.58
C GLN A 8 -49.64 -13.63 2.14
N VAL A 9 -48.31 -13.59 1.93
CA VAL A 9 -47.37 -14.64 1.43
C VAL A 9 -45.96 -14.04 1.66
N ALA A 10 -45.02 -14.50 2.50
CA ALA A 10 -44.43 -15.82 2.82
C ALA A 10 -43.23 -16.24 1.93
N THR A 11 -42.00 -15.93 2.39
CA THR A 11 -40.77 -16.70 2.12
C THR A 11 -39.90 -16.67 3.39
N GLY A 12 -39.50 -17.84 3.90
CA GLY A 12 -38.83 -17.95 5.21
C GLY A 12 -37.31 -18.07 5.14
N THR A 13 -36.65 -17.80 6.27
CA THR A 13 -35.25 -18.18 6.53
C THR A 13 -35.13 -18.52 8.02
N MET A 14 -34.54 -19.67 8.35
CA MET A 14 -34.47 -20.15 9.73
C MET A 14 -33.40 -19.38 10.53
N GLY A 15 -33.77 -18.93 11.73
CA GLY A 15 -32.85 -18.31 12.68
C GLY A 15 -32.34 -19.29 13.73
N TYR A 16 -31.12 -19.07 14.21
CA TYR A 16 -30.55 -19.73 15.39
C TYR A 16 -30.56 -18.73 16.55
N GLN A 17 -31.18 -19.07 17.69
CA GLN A 17 -31.20 -18.19 18.86
C GLN A 17 -30.02 -18.47 19.81
N ILE A 18 -29.53 -17.38 20.42
CA ILE A 18 -28.62 -17.43 21.57
C ILE A 18 -29.36 -16.78 22.74
N ASN A 19 -29.61 -17.54 23.81
CA ASN A 19 -30.22 -17.02 25.03
C ASN A 19 -29.15 -16.52 26.01
N HIS A 20 -29.35 -15.30 26.50
CA HIS A 20 -28.59 -14.70 27.61
C HIS A 20 -28.93 -15.38 28.94
N PHE A 21 -27.99 -15.35 29.89
CA PHE A 21 -28.27 -15.55 31.32
C PHE A 21 -27.60 -14.48 32.18
N HIS A 22 -28.36 -13.94 33.14
CA HIS A 22 -27.91 -12.96 34.12
C HIS A 22 -27.27 -13.64 35.36
N PRO A 23 -26.39 -12.93 36.11
CA PRO A 23 -25.79 -13.45 37.34
C PRO A 23 -26.67 -13.18 38.58
N ALA A 24 -26.54 -14.03 39.60
CA ALA A 24 -27.05 -13.80 40.95
C ALA A 24 -26.02 -14.25 42.00
N THR A 25 -25.95 -13.52 43.12
CA THR A 25 -24.88 -13.59 44.13
C THR A 25 -25.30 -14.28 45.42
N ALA A 26 -24.42 -15.08 46.02
CA ALA A 26 -24.32 -15.26 47.48
C ALA A 26 -22.93 -15.80 47.85
N GLY A 27 -22.25 -15.20 48.83
CA GLY A 27 -20.88 -15.58 49.23
C GLY A 27 -20.81 -16.34 50.56
N TRP A 28 -19.64 -16.90 50.88
CA TRP A 28 -19.34 -17.50 52.19
C TRP A 28 -17.95 -17.10 52.70
N LYS A 29 -17.79 -17.08 54.03
CA LYS A 29 -16.58 -16.64 54.73
C LYS A 29 -15.49 -17.72 54.72
N GLY A 30 -14.23 -17.30 54.91
CA GLY A 30 -13.07 -18.17 54.78
C GLY A 30 -12.74 -19.04 55.99
N ALA A 31 -11.92 -20.06 55.73
CA ALA A 31 -11.03 -20.73 56.67
C ALA A 31 -9.73 -21.04 55.92
N GLY A 32 -8.58 -20.81 56.54
CA GLY A 32 -7.29 -20.98 55.86
C GLY A 32 -6.89 -22.44 55.70
N PHE A 33 -6.28 -22.78 54.56
CA PHE A 33 -5.47 -23.99 54.45
C PHE A 33 -4.14 -23.64 53.79
N ILE A 34 -3.06 -23.79 54.56
CA ILE A 34 -1.70 -23.73 54.04
C ILE A 34 -1.48 -25.03 53.27
N ILE A 35 -1.30 -24.95 51.95
CA ILE A 35 -0.82 -26.07 51.14
C ILE A 35 0.59 -25.71 50.68
N THR A 36 1.55 -26.50 51.14
CA THR A 36 2.97 -26.42 50.76
C THR A 36 3.14 -26.60 49.26
N ALA A 37 4.05 -25.82 48.67
CA ALA A 37 4.33 -25.84 47.24
C ALA A 37 4.93 -27.19 46.80
N SER A 38 4.08 -28.09 46.30
CA SER A 38 4.43 -29.28 45.50
C SER A 38 3.18 -29.78 44.76
N VAL A 39 3.39 -30.43 43.61
CA VAL A 39 2.39 -31.12 42.76
C VAL A 39 1.52 -30.27 41.80
N LEU A 40 1.10 -29.04 42.12
CA LEU A 40 0.19 -28.27 41.25
C LEU A 40 0.86 -27.53 40.06
N ALA A 41 1.54 -28.26 39.17
CA ALA A 41 2.18 -27.69 37.97
C ALA A 41 2.13 -28.57 36.69
N VAL A 42 1.53 -29.76 36.72
CA VAL A 42 1.65 -30.74 35.60
C VAL A 42 0.38 -30.89 34.75
N ALA A 43 -0.80 -30.52 35.24
CA ALA A 43 -2.08 -30.85 34.58
C ALA A 43 -2.51 -29.89 33.45
N LEU A 44 -2.16 -28.59 33.50
CA LEU A 44 -2.90 -27.56 32.75
C LEU A 44 -2.45 -27.28 31.30
N PHE A 45 -1.58 -28.12 30.70
CA PHE A 45 -0.89 -27.79 29.42
C PHE A 45 -0.97 -28.86 28.32
N ILE A 46 -1.89 -29.82 28.39
CA ILE A 46 -1.89 -30.98 27.49
C ILE A 46 -3.02 -30.98 26.45
N PHE A 47 -4.16 -30.31 26.69
CA PHE A 47 -5.31 -30.35 25.76
C PHE A 47 -5.93 -29.00 25.35
N GLY A 48 -5.26 -27.85 25.52
CA GLY A 48 -5.78 -26.59 24.97
C GLY A 48 -4.88 -25.36 25.12
N THR A 49 -4.99 -24.45 24.15
CA THR A 49 -4.28 -23.16 24.00
C THR A 49 -2.77 -23.23 23.71
N THR A 50 -2.38 -22.52 22.64
CA THR A 50 -0.99 -22.33 22.22
C THR A 50 -0.32 -21.24 23.06
N ALA A 51 0.50 -21.64 24.03
CA ALA A 51 1.47 -20.73 24.64
C ALA A 51 2.71 -20.59 23.75
N SER A 52 3.20 -19.35 23.63
CA SER A 52 4.27 -18.97 22.71
C SER A 52 5.63 -19.58 23.04
N GLY A 53 6.34 -20.04 22.00
CA GLY A 53 7.77 -19.75 21.82
C GLY A 53 8.74 -20.00 22.97
N VAL A 54 8.77 -21.21 23.56
CA VAL A 54 9.96 -21.71 24.28
C VAL A 54 10.27 -23.13 23.81
N ARG A 55 11.54 -23.41 23.44
CA ARG A 55 11.96 -24.78 23.15
C ARG A 55 11.92 -25.59 24.45
N ALA A 56 10.98 -26.51 24.56
CA ALA A 56 11.09 -27.61 25.50
C ALA A 56 12.26 -28.50 25.02
N ALA A 57 13.43 -28.38 25.66
CA ALA A 57 14.48 -29.38 25.52
C ALA A 57 13.92 -30.72 26.00
N SER A 58 14.12 -31.79 25.20
CA SER A 58 13.52 -33.10 25.42
C SER A 58 13.92 -33.66 26.78
N LEU A 59 13.13 -34.56 27.36
CA LEU A 59 13.52 -35.28 28.59
C LEU A 59 14.88 -35.99 28.43
N LEU A 60 15.21 -36.37 27.19
CA LEU A 60 16.46 -37.01 26.79
C LEU A 60 17.65 -36.04 26.70
N ASP A 61 17.42 -34.73 26.58
CA ASP A 61 18.45 -33.68 26.65
C ASP A 61 18.73 -33.20 28.10
N ARG A 62 17.81 -33.43 29.04
CA ARG A 62 17.85 -32.83 30.41
C ARG A 62 18.38 -33.74 31.52
N ALA A 63 18.62 -35.02 31.26
CA ALA A 63 19.06 -35.98 32.25
C ALA A 63 20.42 -36.59 31.89
N ALA A 64 21.16 -37.08 32.88
CA ALA A 64 22.30 -37.97 32.67
C ALA A 64 21.79 -39.34 32.18
N VAL A 65 21.45 -39.42 30.89
CA VAL A 65 20.90 -40.62 30.26
C VAL A 65 21.97 -41.72 30.18
N ARG A 66 21.71 -42.86 30.80
CA ARG A 66 22.57 -44.04 30.68
C ARG A 66 22.32 -44.70 29.33
N LEU A 67 23.32 -44.70 28.46
CA LEU A 67 23.26 -45.30 27.12
C LEU A 67 23.77 -46.75 27.19
N LEU A 68 22.98 -47.69 26.69
CA LEU A 68 23.28 -49.13 26.70
C LEU A 68 23.37 -49.69 25.28
N GLN A 69 24.25 -50.67 25.08
CA GLN A 69 24.38 -51.44 23.85
C GLN A 69 24.66 -52.90 24.18
N VAL A 70 24.10 -53.84 23.41
CA VAL A 70 24.48 -55.26 23.51
C VAL A 70 25.71 -55.51 22.64
N LYS A 71 26.70 -56.25 23.17
CA LYS A 71 27.96 -56.52 22.45
C LYS A 71 27.68 -57.11 21.05
N GLY A 72 28.09 -56.41 20.00
CA GLY A 72 27.89 -56.82 18.60
C GLY A 72 26.56 -56.37 17.96
N SER A 73 25.66 -55.71 18.69
CA SER A 73 24.42 -55.13 18.13
C SER A 73 24.60 -53.65 17.78
N PRO A 74 24.10 -53.17 16.62
CA PRO A 74 24.09 -51.74 16.27
C PRO A 74 23.04 -50.93 17.05
N SER A 75 22.14 -51.56 17.81
CA SER A 75 21.07 -50.88 18.54
C SER A 75 21.56 -50.22 19.83
N ILE A 76 21.33 -48.91 19.93
CA ILE A 76 21.60 -48.11 21.14
C ILE A 76 20.27 -47.91 21.90
N TYR A 77 20.32 -48.06 23.22
CA TYR A 77 19.18 -47.84 24.11
C TYR A 77 19.48 -46.73 25.12
N ALA A 78 18.55 -45.78 25.29
CA ALA A 78 18.56 -44.84 26.41
C ALA A 78 17.81 -45.44 27.60
N VAL A 79 18.38 -45.33 28.80
CA VAL A 79 17.67 -45.63 30.06
C VAL A 79 17.41 -44.33 30.81
N VAL A 80 16.13 -44.03 31.01
CA VAL A 80 15.65 -42.92 31.84
C VAL A 80 14.50 -43.44 32.71
N ARG A 81 14.47 -43.05 33.99
CA ARG A 81 13.46 -43.53 34.98
C ARG A 81 13.27 -45.06 34.97
N GLY A 82 14.36 -45.82 34.85
CA GLY A 82 14.34 -47.29 34.83
C GLY A 82 13.80 -47.95 33.55
N HIS A 83 13.34 -47.19 32.55
CA HIS A 83 12.78 -47.72 31.31
C HIS A 83 13.76 -47.58 30.14
N LYS A 84 13.83 -48.60 29.27
CA LYS A 84 14.64 -48.59 28.04
C LYS A 84 13.86 -48.03 26.85
N TYR A 85 14.48 -47.09 26.14
CA TYR A 85 14.03 -46.52 24.87
C TYR A 85 15.02 -46.91 23.76
N LEU A 86 14.55 -47.36 22.61
CA LEU A 86 15.39 -47.74 21.46
C LEU A 86 15.47 -46.56 20.46
N PHE A 87 16.69 -46.16 20.09
CA PHE A 87 16.88 -45.27 18.94
C PHE A 87 16.76 -46.08 17.64
N LEU A 88 15.87 -45.66 16.74
CA LEU A 88 15.52 -46.41 15.53
C LEU A 88 16.56 -46.28 14.39
N SER A 89 17.50 -45.35 14.52
CA SER A 89 18.58 -45.09 13.55
C SER A 89 19.73 -44.27 14.17
N PRO A 90 20.94 -44.27 13.58
CA PRO A 90 22.01 -43.34 13.95
C PRO A 90 21.56 -41.87 13.85
N THR A 91 20.70 -41.55 12.89
CA THR A 91 20.11 -40.21 12.72
C THR A 91 19.17 -39.82 13.86
N SER A 92 18.35 -40.75 14.38
CA SER A 92 17.56 -40.49 15.59
C SER A 92 18.44 -40.24 16.80
N PHE A 93 19.51 -41.03 16.99
CA PHE A 93 20.46 -40.84 18.08
C PHE A 93 21.14 -39.47 18.01
N GLY A 94 21.56 -39.04 16.81
CA GLY A 94 22.12 -37.70 16.55
C GLY A 94 21.12 -36.54 16.63
N SER A 95 19.82 -36.80 16.84
CA SER A 95 18.82 -35.75 17.04
C SER A 95 18.73 -35.24 18.49
N TYR A 96 19.50 -35.84 19.40
CA TYR A 96 19.60 -35.49 20.82
C TYR A 96 20.98 -34.97 21.19
N SER A 97 21.05 -34.15 22.22
CA SER A 97 22.24 -33.38 22.61
C SER A 97 23.26 -34.21 23.42
N TYR A 98 23.54 -35.45 23.02
CA TYR A 98 24.47 -36.35 23.72
C TYR A 98 25.95 -36.01 23.47
N ALA A 99 26.39 -34.87 24.00
CA ALA A 99 27.78 -34.44 23.97
C ALA A 99 28.68 -35.34 24.86
N GLY A 100 29.13 -36.48 24.32
CA GLY A 100 30.16 -37.34 24.92
C GLY A 100 29.68 -38.43 25.89
N GLY A 101 28.41 -38.82 25.85
CA GLY A 101 27.89 -39.91 26.70
C GLY A 101 28.56 -41.27 26.41
N LYS A 102 29.22 -41.87 27.40
CA LYS A 102 29.83 -43.21 27.27
C LYS A 102 28.75 -44.29 27.14
N ILE A 103 28.74 -44.99 26.02
CA ILE A 103 27.87 -46.16 25.80
C ILE A 103 28.40 -47.35 26.61
N GLU A 104 27.57 -47.90 27.48
CA GLU A 104 27.88 -49.06 28.30
C GLU A 104 27.48 -50.35 27.57
N THR A 105 28.43 -51.28 27.43
CA THR A 105 28.16 -52.60 26.83
C THR A 105 27.64 -53.56 27.91
N ILE A 106 26.46 -54.15 27.68
CA ILE A 106 25.82 -55.11 28.57
C ILE A 106 25.38 -56.39 27.83
N SER A 107 24.92 -57.40 28.57
CA SER A 107 24.33 -58.61 27.98
C SER A 107 22.86 -58.43 27.62
N SER A 108 22.33 -59.30 26.76
CA SER A 108 20.91 -59.39 26.40
C SER A 108 20.02 -59.55 27.64
N GLU A 109 20.40 -60.44 28.56
CA GLU A 109 19.63 -60.79 29.76
C GLU A 109 19.61 -59.62 30.77
N ALA A 110 20.65 -58.79 30.78
CA ALA A 110 20.67 -57.56 31.56
C ALA A 110 19.79 -56.47 30.94
N LEU A 111 19.76 -56.37 29.60
CA LEU A 111 18.90 -55.41 28.89
C LEU A 111 17.42 -55.78 29.03
N ASP A 112 17.07 -57.06 29.01
CA ASP A 112 15.68 -57.53 29.06
C ASP A 112 15.03 -57.48 30.44
N LYS A 113 15.82 -57.28 31.50
CA LYS A 113 15.30 -56.89 32.83
C LYS A 113 14.78 -55.46 32.89
N LEU A 114 15.05 -54.61 31.90
CA LEU A 114 14.55 -53.23 31.85
C LEU A 114 13.24 -53.15 31.03
N PRO A 115 12.14 -52.61 31.60
CA PRO A 115 10.89 -52.43 30.85
C PRO A 115 11.07 -51.42 29.71
N ASN A 116 10.39 -51.66 28.58
CA ASN A 116 10.41 -50.69 27.48
C ASN A 116 9.56 -49.46 27.83
N VAL A 117 9.93 -48.29 27.29
CA VAL A 117 9.05 -47.10 27.30
C VAL A 117 7.73 -47.43 26.59
N ARG A 118 6.60 -47.19 27.29
CA ARG A 118 5.24 -47.41 26.77
C ARG A 118 4.49 -46.14 26.41
N LEU A 119 4.84 -44.98 26.96
CA LEU A 119 4.15 -43.72 26.71
C LEU A 119 5.12 -42.68 26.17
N ILE A 120 4.78 -42.06 25.04
CA ILE A 120 5.60 -41.04 24.38
C ILE A 120 4.81 -39.78 24.05
N LYS A 121 5.49 -38.64 24.05
CA LYS A 121 5.02 -37.33 23.56
C LYS A 121 6.14 -36.71 22.73
N SER A 122 5.80 -35.91 21.72
CA SER A 122 6.79 -35.16 20.95
C SER A 122 7.12 -33.83 21.62
N SER A 123 8.40 -33.42 21.62
CA SER A 123 8.83 -32.09 22.08
C SER A 123 8.21 -30.89 21.32
N LEU A 124 7.54 -31.12 20.19
CA LEU A 124 6.79 -30.09 19.44
C LEU A 124 5.27 -30.33 19.39
N GLY A 125 4.73 -31.32 20.11
CA GLY A 125 3.32 -31.70 20.00
C GLY A 125 2.67 -32.03 21.35
N SER A 126 1.43 -31.58 21.56
CA SER A 126 0.69 -31.83 22.81
C SER A 126 0.27 -33.30 22.99
N ARG A 127 0.03 -34.01 21.88
CA ARG A 127 -0.52 -35.39 21.84
C ARG A 127 0.37 -36.42 22.55
N VAL A 128 -0.26 -37.25 23.39
CA VAL A 128 0.35 -38.39 24.08
C VAL A 128 -0.02 -39.68 23.37
N TYR A 129 0.95 -40.59 23.20
CA TYR A 129 0.77 -41.85 22.51
C TYR A 129 1.21 -43.04 23.37
N LEU A 130 0.43 -44.12 23.33
CA LEU A 130 0.87 -45.46 23.70
C LEU A 130 1.74 -46.03 22.58
N LEU A 131 2.94 -46.47 22.90
CA LEU A 131 3.89 -47.06 21.97
C LEU A 131 3.84 -48.59 22.08
N ASP A 132 3.63 -49.27 20.95
CA ASP A 132 3.85 -50.71 20.86
C ASP A 132 5.13 -51.02 20.09
N LYS A 133 6.00 -51.79 20.75
CA LYS A 133 7.30 -52.18 20.22
C LYS A 133 7.19 -53.35 19.23
N ALA A 134 6.19 -54.22 19.37
CA ALA A 134 6.07 -55.42 18.53
C ALA A 134 5.70 -55.05 17.07
N SER A 135 4.72 -54.15 16.91
CA SER A 135 4.30 -53.60 15.62
C SER A 135 5.07 -52.34 15.19
N SER A 136 5.83 -51.73 16.11
CA SER A 136 6.43 -50.39 15.98
C SER A 136 5.40 -49.28 15.67
N GLN A 137 4.14 -49.47 16.07
CA GLN A 137 3.06 -48.48 15.91
C GLN A 137 2.86 -47.66 17.19
N LYS A 138 2.28 -46.46 17.05
CA LYS A 138 1.84 -45.64 18.18
C LYS A 138 0.34 -45.34 18.11
N PHE A 139 -0.35 -45.49 19.23
CA PHE A 139 -1.78 -45.20 19.39
C PHE A 139 -1.96 -43.90 20.17
N TRP A 140 -2.76 -42.96 19.65
CA TRP A 140 -2.98 -41.65 20.28
C TRP A 140 -4.14 -41.70 21.30
N PHE A 141 -3.95 -41.08 22.47
CA PHE A 141 -5.04 -40.80 23.42
C PHE A 141 -5.72 -39.47 23.07
N PRO A 142 -6.97 -39.47 22.56
CA PRO A 142 -7.64 -38.26 22.10
C PRO A 142 -8.06 -37.33 23.24
N THR A 143 -8.31 -37.87 24.44
CA THR A 143 -8.77 -37.11 25.62
C THR A 143 -8.03 -37.52 26.89
N GLU A 144 -7.92 -36.59 27.84
CA GLU A 144 -7.40 -36.84 29.20
C GLU A 144 -8.16 -37.97 29.91
N VAL A 145 -9.48 -38.02 29.75
CA VAL A 145 -10.33 -39.08 30.33
C VAL A 145 -9.93 -40.46 29.79
N SER A 146 -9.70 -40.59 28.47
CA SER A 146 -9.25 -41.86 27.86
C SER A 146 -7.86 -42.31 28.33
N PHE A 147 -7.00 -41.36 28.69
CA PHE A 147 -5.69 -41.62 29.25
C PHE A 147 -5.79 -42.09 30.70
N ILE A 148 -6.44 -41.32 31.57
CA ILE A 148 -6.58 -41.65 33.00
C ILE A 148 -7.33 -42.97 33.19
N ASN A 149 -8.45 -43.17 32.51
CA ASN A 149 -9.26 -44.38 32.65
C ASN A 149 -8.58 -45.64 32.06
N SER A 150 -7.51 -45.48 31.26
CA SER A 150 -6.70 -46.61 30.78
C SER A 150 -5.73 -47.16 31.84
N GLY A 151 -5.61 -46.51 33.00
CA GLY A 151 -4.67 -46.84 34.06
C GLY A 151 -3.24 -46.34 33.81
N GLU A 152 -3.02 -45.66 32.68
CA GLU A 152 -1.76 -45.02 32.34
C GLU A 152 -1.56 -43.74 33.17
N LYS A 153 -0.30 -43.39 33.47
CA LYS A 153 0.03 -42.29 34.38
C LYS A 153 0.85 -41.20 33.70
N TRP A 154 0.54 -39.95 34.01
CA TRP A 154 1.23 -38.76 33.48
C TRP A 154 2.75 -38.77 33.75
N GLU A 155 3.17 -39.31 34.91
CA GLU A 155 4.58 -39.46 35.32
C GLU A 155 5.41 -40.39 34.41
N ASN A 156 4.74 -41.29 33.67
CA ASN A 156 5.37 -42.29 32.81
C ASN A 156 5.56 -41.84 31.35
N ILE A 157 5.13 -40.63 30.99
CA ILE A 157 5.28 -40.10 29.62
C ILE A 157 6.73 -39.70 29.36
N PHE A 158 7.32 -40.24 28.29
CA PHE A 158 8.62 -39.81 27.75
C PHE A 158 8.44 -38.74 26.68
N GLU A 159 9.12 -37.61 26.84
CA GLU A 159 9.19 -36.58 25.80
C GLU A 159 10.38 -36.85 24.87
N ILE A 160 10.11 -37.27 23.64
CA ILE A 160 11.09 -37.62 22.59
C ILE A 160 11.13 -36.55 21.49
N SER A 161 12.16 -36.59 20.64
CA SER A 161 12.29 -35.65 19.52
C SER A 161 11.13 -35.78 18.51
N ASN A 162 10.77 -34.69 17.83
CA ASN A 162 9.77 -34.72 16.77
C ASN A 162 10.19 -35.58 15.56
N SER A 163 11.49 -35.74 15.31
CA SER A 163 12.03 -36.68 14.32
C SER A 163 11.70 -38.13 14.70
N ASP A 164 12.03 -38.55 15.93
CA ASP A 164 11.80 -39.91 16.40
C ASP A 164 10.31 -40.23 16.50
N ALA A 165 9.53 -39.28 17.03
CA ALA A 165 8.08 -39.42 17.12
C ALA A 165 7.43 -39.66 15.74
N ARG A 166 8.02 -39.15 14.65
CA ARG A 166 7.51 -39.35 13.28
C ARG A 166 7.92 -40.67 12.63
N MET A 167 8.98 -41.32 13.12
CA MET A 167 9.38 -42.65 12.63
C MET A 167 8.39 -43.75 13.03
N TYR A 168 7.65 -43.57 14.14
CA TYR A 168 6.57 -44.47 14.55
C TYR A 168 5.26 -44.14 13.81
N PRO A 169 4.76 -45.01 12.91
CA PRO A 169 3.47 -44.84 12.26
C PRO A 169 2.32 -44.82 13.26
N ASN A 170 1.32 -43.98 13.00
CA ASN A 170 0.08 -43.97 13.77
C ASN A 170 -0.71 -45.28 13.57
N THR A 171 -1.36 -45.75 14.62
CA THR A 171 -2.33 -46.85 14.57
C THR A 171 -3.65 -46.39 13.95
N SER A 172 -4.10 -47.08 12.91
CA SER A 172 -5.44 -46.91 12.30
C SER A 172 -6.40 -48.07 12.60
N LEU A 173 -5.91 -49.16 13.21
CA LEU A 173 -6.67 -50.38 13.50
C LEU A 173 -6.37 -50.82 14.93
N ALA A 174 -7.39 -50.94 15.78
CA ALA A 174 -7.22 -51.30 17.18
C ALA A 174 -8.31 -52.21 17.73
N ARG A 175 -8.00 -52.97 18.78
CA ARG A 175 -8.96 -53.77 19.57
C ARG A 175 -8.62 -53.72 21.05
N ALA A 176 -9.61 -54.02 21.91
CA ALA A 176 -9.37 -54.23 23.33
C ALA A 176 -8.80 -55.63 23.60
N PRO A 177 -8.12 -55.90 24.75
CA PRO A 177 -7.43 -57.17 24.97
C PRO A 177 -8.39 -58.37 25.07
N SER A 178 -9.55 -58.14 25.68
CA SER A 178 -10.63 -59.10 25.89
C SER A 178 -11.76 -59.04 24.85
N ASP A 179 -11.65 -58.17 23.83
CA ASP A 179 -12.63 -58.07 22.74
C ASP A 179 -12.03 -58.62 21.43
N GLN A 180 -12.86 -59.32 20.67
CA GLN A 180 -12.57 -59.80 19.32
C GLN A 180 -12.93 -58.75 18.26
N LYS A 181 -13.72 -57.72 18.61
CA LYS A 181 -14.07 -56.62 17.71
C LYS A 181 -12.86 -55.75 17.42
N VAL A 182 -12.57 -55.60 16.13
CA VAL A 182 -11.57 -54.66 15.62
C VAL A 182 -12.28 -53.37 15.21
N PHE A 183 -11.63 -52.24 15.44
CA PHE A 183 -12.14 -50.92 15.09
C PHE A 183 -11.17 -50.21 14.16
N TYR A 184 -11.70 -49.51 13.17
CA TYR A 184 -10.97 -48.51 12.40
C TYR A 184 -11.01 -47.16 13.14
N LEU A 185 -9.89 -46.44 13.15
CA LEU A 185 -9.72 -45.16 13.82
C LEU A 185 -9.57 -44.01 12.82
N ASP A 186 -10.49 -43.05 12.86
CA ASP A 186 -10.34 -41.75 12.18
C ASP A 186 -9.68 -40.77 13.17
N LEU A 187 -8.38 -40.54 12.98
CA LEU A 187 -7.56 -39.69 13.85
C LEU A 187 -7.77 -38.18 13.63
N GLU A 188 -8.54 -37.78 12.63
CA GLU A 188 -8.91 -36.38 12.39
C GLU A 188 -10.24 -36.07 13.07
N LYS A 189 -11.23 -36.94 12.88
CA LYS A 189 -12.57 -36.84 13.49
C LYS A 189 -12.63 -37.34 14.93
N GLN A 190 -11.57 -38.00 15.40
CA GLN A 190 -11.50 -38.68 16.71
C GLN A 190 -12.62 -39.72 16.89
N THR A 191 -12.96 -40.47 15.83
CA THR A 191 -14.00 -41.50 15.86
C THR A 191 -13.43 -42.91 15.71
N ARG A 192 -14.18 -43.89 16.23
CA ARG A 192 -13.95 -45.31 15.98
C ARG A 192 -15.15 -45.93 15.29
N ALA A 193 -14.92 -46.71 14.25
CA ALA A 193 -15.94 -47.45 13.53
C ALA A 193 -15.71 -48.96 13.75
N PRO A 194 -16.67 -49.71 14.35
CA PRO A 194 -16.58 -51.16 14.43
C PRO A 194 -16.36 -51.80 13.06
N ILE A 195 -15.56 -52.86 12.97
CA ILE A 195 -15.41 -53.68 11.76
C ILE A 195 -16.20 -54.98 12.00
N PRO A 196 -17.40 -55.15 11.42
CA PRO A 196 -18.29 -56.28 11.73
C PRO A 196 -17.72 -57.66 11.37
N SER A 197 -16.88 -57.75 10.33
CA SER A 197 -16.47 -59.04 9.79
C SER A 197 -15.09 -59.02 9.10
N PRO A 198 -14.43 -60.18 8.95
CA PRO A 198 -13.17 -60.33 8.21
C PRO A 198 -13.24 -59.86 6.74
N GLU A 199 -14.39 -59.99 6.10
CA GLU A 199 -14.60 -59.63 4.69
C GLU A 199 -14.54 -58.12 4.50
N ILE A 200 -15.15 -57.35 5.42
CA ILE A 200 -15.08 -55.89 5.46
C ILE A 200 -13.63 -55.45 5.72
N PHE A 201 -12.95 -56.14 6.63
CA PHE A 201 -11.56 -55.87 6.96
C PHE A 201 -10.65 -55.96 5.72
N VAL A 202 -10.75 -57.06 4.96
CA VAL A 202 -10.01 -57.24 3.71
C VAL A 202 -10.48 -56.27 2.62
N ALA A 203 -11.79 -56.04 2.47
CA ALA A 203 -12.35 -55.17 1.42
C ALA A 203 -11.96 -53.69 1.57
N LYS A 204 -11.69 -53.21 2.79
CA LYS A 204 -11.15 -51.87 3.06
C LYS A 204 -9.61 -51.79 2.94
N GLY A 205 -8.95 -52.89 2.54
CA GLY A 205 -7.49 -52.94 2.40
C GLY A 205 -6.72 -53.02 3.73
N PHE A 206 -7.38 -53.43 4.81
CA PHE A 206 -6.74 -53.53 6.12
C PHE A 206 -5.90 -54.81 6.25
N SER A 207 -4.87 -54.75 7.08
CA SER A 207 -3.92 -55.86 7.29
C SER A 207 -3.96 -56.34 8.75
N TRP A 208 -4.15 -57.65 8.94
CA TRP A 208 -4.29 -58.25 10.29
C TRP A 208 -3.06 -58.01 11.15
N SER A 209 -1.87 -57.93 10.54
CA SER A 209 -0.60 -57.59 11.21
C SER A 209 -0.47 -56.11 11.60
N LYS A 210 -1.48 -55.27 11.37
CA LYS A 210 -1.52 -53.85 11.75
C LYS A 210 -2.58 -53.53 12.82
N ILE A 211 -3.28 -54.55 13.33
CA ILE A 211 -4.23 -54.41 14.43
C ILE A 211 -3.43 -54.32 15.74
N LEU A 212 -3.58 -53.20 16.45
CA LEU A 212 -2.96 -53.04 17.76
C LEU A 212 -3.92 -53.35 18.91
N THR A 213 -3.48 -54.13 19.88
CA THR A 213 -4.21 -54.34 21.14
C THR A 213 -3.93 -53.18 22.10
N VAL A 214 -4.97 -52.45 22.52
CA VAL A 214 -4.88 -51.26 23.38
C VAL A 214 -5.87 -51.34 24.55
N PRO A 215 -5.67 -50.61 25.66
CA PRO A 215 -6.65 -50.60 26.77
C PRO A 215 -8.04 -50.16 26.31
N ALA A 216 -9.10 -50.78 26.85
CA ALA A 216 -10.49 -50.50 26.44
C ALA A 216 -10.84 -49.01 26.60
N ALA A 217 -10.51 -48.40 27.75
CA ALA A 217 -10.74 -46.98 28.00
C ALA A 217 -9.95 -46.03 27.07
N ALA A 218 -8.80 -46.46 26.55
CA ALA A 218 -8.02 -45.70 25.57
C ALA A 218 -8.75 -45.66 24.20
N LEU A 219 -9.34 -46.80 23.83
CA LEU A 219 -10.19 -46.94 22.64
C LEU A 219 -11.53 -46.20 22.82
N GLU A 220 -12.08 -46.17 24.04
CA GLU A 220 -13.32 -45.46 24.36
C GLU A 220 -13.24 -43.95 24.18
N GLY A 221 -12.05 -43.36 24.24
CA GLY A 221 -11.81 -41.95 23.93
C GLY A 221 -12.18 -41.51 22.51
N TYR A 222 -12.25 -42.45 21.56
CA TYR A 222 -12.69 -42.18 20.19
C TYR A 222 -14.21 -42.35 20.10
N ALA A 223 -14.96 -41.33 19.71
CA ALA A 223 -16.41 -41.40 19.62
C ALA A 223 -16.86 -42.54 18.69
N ILE A 224 -17.75 -43.43 19.19
CA ILE A 224 -18.22 -44.55 18.37
C ILE A 224 -19.12 -44.04 17.24
N THR A 225 -18.88 -44.54 16.04
CA THR A 225 -19.68 -44.29 14.84
C THR A 225 -20.35 -45.58 14.40
N SER A 226 -21.27 -45.49 13.44
CA SER A 226 -21.83 -46.66 12.77
C SER A 226 -20.70 -47.61 12.31
N PRO A 227 -20.93 -48.93 12.31
CA PRO A 227 -19.94 -49.87 11.82
C PRO A 227 -19.45 -49.49 10.41
N LEU A 228 -18.20 -49.84 10.12
CA LEU A 228 -17.74 -49.87 8.74
C LEU A 228 -18.55 -50.94 8.01
N GLU A 229 -19.55 -50.49 7.28
CA GLU A 229 -20.24 -51.35 6.35
C GLU A 229 -19.32 -51.64 5.15
N LEU A 230 -19.40 -52.86 4.60
CA LEU A 230 -19.32 -52.99 3.16
C LEU A 230 -20.34 -51.98 2.61
N THR A 231 -20.00 -51.20 1.59
CA THR A 231 -21.07 -50.64 0.76
C THR A 231 -21.72 -51.83 0.06
N THR A 232 -22.65 -52.48 0.76
CA THR A 232 -23.45 -53.55 0.22
C THR A 232 -24.07 -52.98 -1.05
N PRO A 233 -24.11 -53.75 -2.15
CA PRO A 233 -25.01 -53.41 -3.21
C PRO A 233 -26.38 -53.22 -2.56
N VAL A 234 -27.04 -52.11 -2.86
CA VAL A 234 -28.49 -52.08 -2.74
C VAL A 234 -28.95 -53.34 -3.45
N SER A 235 -29.63 -54.26 -2.75
CA SER A 235 -30.32 -55.36 -3.44
C SER A 235 -31.10 -54.68 -4.56
N PRO A 236 -30.83 -55.01 -5.84
CA PRO A 236 -31.23 -54.17 -6.94
C PRO A 236 -32.72 -53.85 -6.77
N PRO A 237 -33.13 -52.57 -6.84
CA PRO A 237 -34.55 -52.26 -6.81
C PRO A 237 -35.21 -53.12 -7.90
N ALA A 238 -36.38 -53.68 -7.60
CA ALA A 238 -37.14 -54.45 -8.57
C ALA A 238 -37.60 -53.52 -9.70
N GLY A 239 -36.70 -53.27 -10.66
CA GLY A 239 -36.82 -52.20 -11.64
C GLY A 239 -35.48 -51.87 -12.33
N GLY A 240 -35.28 -52.42 -13.53
CA GLY A 240 -34.47 -51.86 -14.63
C GLY A 240 -32.93 -51.86 -14.50
N ALA A 241 -32.40 -51.30 -13.41
CA ALA A 241 -31.01 -50.86 -13.32
C ALA A 241 -29.99 -51.99 -13.57
N SER A 242 -29.20 -51.86 -14.63
CA SER A 242 -28.13 -52.80 -14.97
C SER A 242 -26.91 -52.11 -15.57
N LEU A 243 -25.74 -52.71 -15.35
CA LEU A 243 -24.47 -52.33 -15.98
C LEU A 243 -24.12 -53.38 -17.04
N THR A 244 -24.24 -53.01 -18.31
CA THR A 244 -23.77 -53.83 -19.42
C THR A 244 -22.28 -53.56 -19.64
N ILE A 245 -21.49 -54.64 -19.67
CA ILE A 245 -20.05 -54.61 -19.91
C ILE A 245 -19.77 -55.38 -21.19
N SER A 246 -19.00 -54.76 -22.09
CA SER A 246 -18.64 -55.32 -23.38
C SER A 246 -17.20 -54.94 -23.76
N ALA A 247 -16.58 -55.71 -24.64
CA ALA A 247 -15.28 -55.35 -25.20
C ALA A 247 -15.48 -54.19 -26.19
N GLY A 248 -14.61 -53.18 -26.11
CA GLY A 248 -14.51 -52.14 -27.12
C GLY A 248 -13.86 -52.66 -28.41
N SER A 249 -14.11 -51.97 -29.51
CA SER A 249 -13.68 -52.33 -30.87
C SER A 249 -12.18 -52.13 -31.17
N ASP A 250 -11.45 -51.46 -30.28
CA ASP A 250 -10.30 -50.62 -30.70
C ASP A 250 -8.91 -51.25 -30.46
N ILE A 251 -8.84 -52.55 -30.20
CA ILE A 251 -7.57 -53.26 -29.99
C ILE A 251 -7.55 -54.58 -30.77
N ALA A 252 -6.95 -54.54 -31.97
CA ALA A 252 -6.59 -55.75 -32.70
C ALA A 252 -5.43 -56.50 -32.03
N ALA A 253 -5.27 -57.78 -32.35
CA ALA A 253 -4.10 -58.58 -31.97
C ALA A 253 -2.81 -57.83 -32.38
N THR A 254 -1.93 -57.60 -31.41
CA THR A 254 -0.76 -56.70 -31.55
C THR A 254 0.48 -57.37 -30.97
N ILE A 255 1.64 -57.07 -31.55
CA ILE A 255 2.96 -57.46 -31.04
C ILE A 255 3.50 -56.33 -30.15
N PHE A 256 3.84 -56.65 -28.90
CA PHE A 256 4.49 -55.72 -27.99
C PHE A 256 5.96 -56.12 -27.72
N PRO A 257 6.89 -55.15 -27.64
CA PRO A 257 8.25 -55.38 -27.18
C PRO A 257 8.30 -55.70 -25.66
N ALA A 258 9.10 -56.68 -25.24
CA ALA A 258 9.36 -56.91 -23.81
C ALA A 258 10.17 -55.75 -23.20
N GLY A 259 9.79 -55.28 -22.00
CA GLY A 259 10.42 -54.13 -21.34
C GLY A 259 9.77 -52.76 -21.62
N THR A 260 8.69 -52.70 -22.41
CA THR A 260 7.88 -51.48 -22.57
C THR A 260 6.80 -51.40 -21.50
N ILE A 261 6.35 -50.18 -21.22
CA ILE A 261 5.25 -49.90 -20.28
C ILE A 261 4.08 -49.21 -20.98
N ARG A 262 2.92 -49.16 -20.32
CA ARG A 262 1.71 -48.49 -20.84
C ARG A 262 1.29 -49.02 -22.23
N ASN A 263 1.46 -50.32 -22.47
CA ASN A 263 1.03 -50.96 -23.69
C ASN A 263 -0.50 -51.12 -23.66
N ARG A 264 -1.21 -50.55 -24.64
CA ARG A 264 -2.68 -50.57 -24.67
C ARG A 264 -3.17 -51.92 -25.20
N VAL A 265 -3.76 -52.75 -24.35
CA VAL A 265 -4.13 -54.14 -24.70
C VAL A 265 -5.63 -54.40 -24.71
N TRP A 266 -6.43 -53.56 -24.04
CA TRP A 266 -7.88 -53.77 -24.01
C TRP A 266 -8.62 -52.47 -23.75
N THR A 267 -9.81 -52.35 -24.34
CA THR A 267 -10.79 -51.31 -24.05
C THR A 267 -12.07 -51.99 -23.58
N ILE A 268 -12.63 -51.55 -22.47
CA ILE A 268 -13.85 -52.10 -21.87
C ILE A 268 -14.91 -51.00 -21.90
N ASN A 269 -16.03 -51.28 -22.57
CA ASN A 269 -17.18 -50.38 -22.65
C ASN A 269 -18.16 -50.68 -21.51
N LEU A 270 -18.54 -49.63 -20.79
CA LEU A 270 -19.48 -49.65 -19.67
C LEU A 270 -20.73 -48.85 -20.03
N SER A 271 -21.90 -49.50 -20.05
CA SER A 271 -23.18 -48.86 -20.36
C SER A 271 -24.21 -49.13 -19.27
N ALA A 272 -24.80 -48.09 -18.70
CA ALA A 272 -25.90 -48.20 -17.75
C ALA A 272 -27.26 -48.12 -18.45
N VAL A 273 -28.25 -48.83 -17.93
CA VAL A 273 -29.66 -48.77 -18.36
C VAL A 273 -30.52 -48.36 -17.16
N ASP A 274 -31.53 -47.53 -17.42
CA ASP A 274 -32.55 -46.97 -16.50
C ASP A 274 -32.06 -46.09 -15.33
N ALA A 275 -30.92 -46.40 -14.71
CA ALA A 275 -30.37 -45.64 -13.57
C ALA A 275 -28.84 -45.52 -13.61
N LEU A 276 -28.31 -44.53 -12.90
CA LEU A 276 -26.86 -44.33 -12.71
C LEU A 276 -26.25 -45.50 -11.91
N VAL A 277 -25.19 -46.11 -12.45
CA VAL A 277 -24.46 -47.21 -11.80
C VAL A 277 -23.05 -46.76 -11.40
N ARG A 278 -22.56 -47.25 -10.26
CA ARG A 278 -21.18 -47.10 -9.79
C ARG A 278 -20.45 -48.43 -9.93
N LEU A 279 -19.32 -48.44 -10.64
CA LEU A 279 -18.36 -49.54 -10.65
C LEU A 279 -17.33 -49.32 -9.52
N ASN A 280 -17.23 -50.26 -8.60
CA ASN A 280 -16.41 -50.15 -7.38
C ASN A 280 -15.14 -51.03 -7.46
N SER A 281 -15.22 -52.19 -8.12
CA SER A 281 -14.07 -53.07 -8.31
C SER A 281 -14.18 -53.89 -9.60
N LEU A 282 -13.03 -54.21 -10.18
CA LEU A 282 -12.88 -55.03 -11.37
C LEU A 282 -11.73 -56.03 -11.17
N LYS A 283 -11.97 -57.31 -11.44
CA LYS A 283 -10.93 -58.34 -11.53
C LYS A 283 -10.66 -58.65 -12.99
N ILE A 284 -9.38 -58.59 -13.37
CA ILE A 284 -8.91 -58.99 -14.70
C ILE A 284 -8.00 -60.19 -14.52
N THR A 285 -8.24 -61.24 -15.31
CA THR A 285 -7.48 -62.47 -15.26
C THR A 285 -6.66 -62.66 -16.53
N LYS A 286 -5.38 -63.02 -16.38
CA LYS A 286 -4.50 -63.40 -17.48
C LYS A 286 -4.76 -64.84 -17.94
N ARG A 287 -4.64 -65.06 -19.25
CA ARG A 287 -4.61 -66.35 -19.92
C ARG A 287 -3.49 -66.36 -20.98
N GLY A 288 -3.14 -67.54 -21.49
CA GLY A 288 -2.01 -67.75 -22.41
C GLY A 288 -0.74 -68.27 -21.72
N PHE A 289 0.40 -68.18 -22.40
CA PHE A 289 1.67 -68.81 -22.03
C PHE A 289 2.65 -67.91 -21.26
N MET A 290 2.20 -66.70 -20.92
CA MET A 290 2.99 -65.72 -20.18
C MET A 290 2.80 -65.89 -18.68
N SER A 291 3.90 -65.90 -17.92
CA SER A 291 3.87 -65.99 -16.45
C SER A 291 3.53 -64.64 -15.81
N ASP A 292 3.15 -64.65 -14.53
CA ASP A 292 2.84 -63.41 -13.80
C ASP A 292 4.08 -62.52 -13.62
N ALA A 293 5.26 -63.13 -13.44
CA ALA A 293 6.53 -62.44 -13.29
C ALA A 293 7.06 -61.78 -14.59
N GLU A 294 6.43 -62.04 -15.74
CA GLU A 294 6.74 -61.39 -17.02
C GLU A 294 5.92 -60.10 -17.24
N ILE A 295 5.01 -59.77 -16.33
CA ILE A 295 4.20 -58.54 -16.33
C ILE A 295 4.45 -57.77 -15.03
N ASP A 296 5.16 -56.64 -15.13
CA ASP A 296 5.51 -55.79 -13.98
C ASP A 296 4.27 -55.10 -13.36
N GLY A 297 3.21 -54.91 -14.16
CA GLY A 297 1.90 -54.44 -13.69
C GLY A 297 0.87 -54.22 -14.80
N VAL A 298 -0.39 -54.08 -14.40
CA VAL A 298 -1.54 -53.74 -15.24
C VAL A 298 -2.26 -52.55 -14.63
N ALA A 299 -2.65 -51.58 -15.46
CA ALA A 299 -3.29 -50.35 -15.03
C ALA A 299 -4.65 -50.15 -15.73
N LEU A 300 -5.59 -49.53 -15.03
CA LEU A 300 -6.86 -49.05 -15.58
C LEU A 300 -6.82 -47.54 -15.71
N LEU A 301 -7.15 -47.05 -16.90
CA LEU A 301 -7.29 -45.63 -17.20
C LEU A 301 -8.73 -45.32 -17.59
N ASP A 302 -9.20 -44.11 -17.27
CA ASP A 302 -10.48 -43.57 -17.74
C ASP A 302 -10.42 -43.10 -19.21
N GLU A 303 -11.54 -42.60 -19.74
CA GLU A 303 -11.62 -42.08 -21.11
C GLU A 303 -10.76 -40.84 -21.39
N LYS A 304 -10.18 -40.23 -20.34
CA LYS A 304 -9.30 -39.06 -20.40
C LYS A 304 -7.83 -39.43 -20.19
N GLY A 305 -7.54 -40.71 -19.96
CA GLY A 305 -6.19 -41.23 -19.77
C GLY A 305 -5.61 -40.99 -18.37
N PHE A 306 -6.45 -40.77 -17.34
CA PHE A 306 -6.03 -40.76 -15.93
C PHE A 306 -6.05 -42.17 -15.36
N LEU A 307 -5.03 -42.50 -14.56
CA LEU A 307 -5.02 -43.72 -13.76
C LEU A 307 -6.17 -43.71 -12.74
N LEU A 308 -6.95 -44.80 -12.72
CA LEU A 308 -8.00 -45.04 -11.74
C LEU A 308 -7.45 -45.67 -10.44
N THR A 309 -6.33 -46.38 -10.55
CA THR A 309 -5.54 -46.92 -9.43
C THR A 309 -4.06 -46.93 -9.81
N ASN A 310 -3.17 -47.13 -8.83
CA ASN A 310 -1.80 -47.54 -9.12
C ASN A 310 -1.79 -48.87 -9.91
N PRO A 311 -0.78 -49.14 -10.76
CA PRO A 311 -0.67 -50.41 -11.47
C PRO A 311 -0.69 -51.62 -10.51
N GLN A 312 -1.57 -52.58 -10.79
CA GLN A 312 -1.74 -53.81 -10.01
C GLN A 312 -0.87 -54.92 -10.59
N ARG A 313 -0.36 -55.82 -9.75
CA ARG A 313 0.32 -57.04 -10.20
C ARG A 313 -0.67 -58.19 -10.33
N PHE A 314 -0.34 -59.15 -11.19
CA PHE A 314 -1.00 -60.45 -11.18
C PHE A 314 -0.49 -61.26 -9.99
N ALA A 315 -1.42 -61.93 -9.30
CA ALA A 315 -1.16 -63.03 -8.39
C ALA A 315 -2.09 -64.18 -8.78
N ASP A 316 -1.53 -65.38 -8.99
CA ASP A 316 -2.22 -66.56 -9.53
C ASP A 316 -3.03 -66.26 -10.81
N GLY A 317 -2.48 -65.39 -11.66
CA GLY A 317 -3.08 -64.91 -12.90
C GLY A 317 -4.17 -63.85 -12.73
N VAL A 318 -4.49 -63.37 -11.52
CA VAL A 318 -5.55 -62.37 -11.27
C VAL A 318 -4.96 -61.03 -10.82
N ALA A 319 -5.36 -59.94 -11.47
CA ALA A 319 -5.14 -58.57 -11.03
C ALA A 319 -6.47 -57.99 -10.52
N SER A 320 -6.49 -57.51 -9.28
CA SER A 320 -7.71 -56.98 -8.63
C SER A 320 -7.62 -55.46 -8.49
N PHE A 321 -8.54 -54.75 -9.12
CA PHE A 321 -8.65 -53.29 -9.04
C PHE A 321 -9.76 -52.91 -8.07
N THR A 322 -9.41 -52.22 -6.98
CA THR A 322 -10.38 -51.60 -6.06
C THR A 322 -10.35 -50.09 -6.28
N LEU A 323 -11.48 -49.52 -6.68
CA LEU A 323 -11.57 -48.13 -7.08
C LEU A 323 -11.95 -47.27 -5.86
N ALA A 324 -11.02 -46.43 -5.41
CA ALA A 324 -11.27 -45.53 -4.27
C ALA A 324 -12.37 -44.49 -4.61
N ASP A 325 -12.27 -43.91 -5.81
CA ASP A 325 -13.36 -43.18 -6.46
C ASP A 325 -14.04 -44.14 -7.46
N PRO A 326 -15.31 -44.54 -7.28
CA PRO A 326 -15.96 -45.49 -8.18
C PRO A 326 -16.26 -44.84 -9.54
N VAL A 327 -16.10 -45.61 -10.62
CA VAL A 327 -16.44 -45.12 -11.97
C VAL A 327 -17.95 -45.02 -12.10
N VAL A 328 -18.43 -43.79 -12.27
CA VAL A 328 -19.84 -43.47 -12.46
C VAL A 328 -20.22 -43.63 -13.93
N VAL A 329 -21.26 -44.43 -14.20
CA VAL A 329 -21.85 -44.67 -15.51
C VAL A 329 -23.29 -44.18 -15.49
N VAL A 330 -23.66 -43.28 -16.39
CA VAL A 330 -25.00 -42.67 -16.46
C VAL A 330 -25.75 -43.24 -17.67
N PRO A 331 -27.08 -43.52 -17.58
CA PRO A 331 -27.85 -43.98 -18.72
C PRO A 331 -27.69 -43.07 -19.94
N GLY A 332 -27.49 -43.67 -21.12
CA GLY A 332 -27.22 -42.95 -22.36
C GLY A 332 -25.81 -42.33 -22.48
N GLN A 333 -24.96 -42.42 -21.45
CA GLN A 333 -23.57 -41.93 -21.47
C GLN A 333 -22.60 -43.08 -21.16
N PRO A 334 -22.24 -43.89 -22.17
CA PRO A 334 -21.28 -44.97 -22.00
C PRO A 334 -19.91 -44.43 -21.58
N ARG A 335 -19.21 -45.20 -20.75
CA ARG A 335 -17.85 -44.90 -20.27
C ARG A 335 -16.88 -45.93 -20.85
N ILE A 336 -15.65 -45.52 -21.12
CA ILE A 336 -14.60 -46.41 -21.65
C ILE A 336 -13.50 -46.54 -20.61
N LEU A 337 -13.15 -47.77 -20.25
CA LEU A 337 -11.94 -48.07 -19.49
C LEU A 337 -10.86 -48.59 -20.43
N THR A 338 -9.65 -48.08 -20.29
CA THR A 338 -8.48 -48.56 -21.06
C THR A 338 -7.57 -49.37 -20.16
N VAL A 339 -7.27 -50.61 -20.54
CA VAL A 339 -6.36 -51.50 -19.85
C VAL A 339 -4.96 -51.39 -20.47
N MET A 340 -3.99 -51.04 -19.64
CA MET A 340 -2.60 -50.86 -20.01
C MET A 340 -1.73 -51.92 -19.30
N VAL A 341 -0.73 -52.48 -19.99
CA VAL A 341 0.16 -53.51 -19.44
C VAL A 341 1.62 -53.08 -19.52
N ASN A 342 2.38 -53.37 -18.45
CA ASN A 342 3.81 -53.17 -18.35
C ASN A 342 4.53 -54.51 -18.42
N PHE A 343 5.42 -54.71 -19.39
CA PHE A 343 6.14 -55.98 -19.58
C PHE A 343 7.52 -55.92 -18.93
N ALA A 344 7.90 -57.00 -18.26
CA ALA A 344 9.20 -57.11 -17.59
C ALA A 344 10.36 -56.95 -18.59
N SER A 345 11.42 -56.25 -18.18
CA SER A 345 12.60 -55.98 -19.03
C SER A 345 13.60 -57.15 -19.10
N THR A 346 13.15 -58.39 -18.90
CA THR A 346 14.04 -59.56 -18.81
C THR A 346 14.41 -60.11 -20.19
N THR A 347 15.61 -60.66 -20.30
CA THR A 347 16.08 -61.42 -21.48
C THR A 347 15.37 -62.76 -21.69
N ALA A 348 14.36 -63.08 -20.87
CA ALA A 348 13.72 -64.40 -20.79
C ALA A 348 12.31 -64.47 -21.43
N VAL A 349 11.76 -63.34 -21.92
CA VAL A 349 10.50 -63.36 -22.65
C VAL A 349 10.74 -63.89 -24.06
N SER A 350 10.68 -65.21 -24.21
CA SER A 350 10.51 -65.85 -25.52
C SER A 350 9.20 -65.39 -26.17
N GLN A 351 9.05 -65.58 -27.48
CA GLN A 351 7.80 -65.24 -28.18
C GLN A 351 6.62 -65.94 -27.52
N LYS A 352 5.80 -65.18 -26.78
CA LYS A 352 4.73 -65.70 -25.92
C LYS A 352 3.45 -64.93 -26.17
N THR A 353 2.34 -65.65 -26.16
CA THR A 353 1.01 -65.05 -26.29
C THR A 353 0.32 -64.93 -24.93
N PHE A 354 -0.46 -63.87 -24.78
CA PHE A 354 -1.37 -63.70 -23.65
C PHE A 354 -2.65 -62.97 -24.07
N TYR A 355 -3.70 -63.14 -23.28
CA TYR A 355 -4.91 -62.33 -23.35
C TYR A 355 -5.47 -62.12 -21.95
N LEU A 356 -6.31 -61.10 -21.79
CA LEU A 356 -6.96 -60.75 -20.55
C LEU A 356 -8.44 -61.11 -20.62
N THR A 357 -9.02 -61.54 -19.49
CA THR A 357 -10.44 -61.87 -19.39
C THR A 357 -11.05 -61.30 -18.12
N ILE A 358 -12.34 -60.93 -18.20
CA ILE A 358 -13.25 -60.89 -17.06
C ILE A 358 -14.03 -62.21 -17.13
N ILE A 359 -13.83 -63.10 -16.14
CA ILE A 359 -14.28 -64.50 -16.24
C ILE A 359 -15.81 -64.60 -16.23
N ASP A 360 -16.45 -63.82 -15.37
CA ASP A 360 -17.87 -63.86 -15.06
C ASP A 360 -18.34 -62.51 -14.50
N ALA A 361 -19.65 -62.38 -14.24
CA ALA A 361 -20.22 -61.19 -13.63
C ALA A 361 -19.75 -60.94 -12.19
N SER A 362 -19.29 -61.97 -11.45
CA SER A 362 -18.78 -61.83 -10.08
C SER A 362 -17.37 -61.23 -10.01
N SER A 363 -16.66 -61.26 -11.15
CA SER A 363 -15.39 -60.56 -11.37
C SER A 363 -15.56 -59.03 -11.41
N VAL A 364 -16.79 -58.52 -11.28
CA VAL A 364 -17.14 -57.09 -11.33
C VAL A 364 -18.02 -56.74 -10.14
N LEU A 365 -17.61 -55.76 -9.32
CA LEU A 365 -18.45 -55.23 -8.25
C LEU A 365 -19.00 -53.86 -8.65
N ALA A 366 -20.32 -53.81 -8.89
CA ALA A 366 -21.04 -52.58 -9.23
C ALA A 366 -22.31 -52.42 -8.38
N SER A 367 -22.88 -51.21 -8.36
CA SER A 367 -24.10 -50.89 -7.61
C SER A 367 -25.41 -51.34 -8.29
N ALA A 368 -25.34 -52.24 -9.28
CA ALA A 368 -26.46 -52.75 -10.06
C ALA A 368 -26.11 -54.13 -10.66
N VAL A 369 -27.09 -54.83 -11.26
CA VAL A 369 -26.87 -56.14 -11.89
C VAL A 369 -25.92 -56.00 -13.08
N VAL A 370 -24.81 -56.73 -13.06
CA VAL A 370 -23.83 -56.76 -14.16
C VAL A 370 -24.32 -57.72 -15.24
N ARG A 371 -24.31 -57.25 -16.49
CA ARG A 371 -24.68 -57.99 -17.70
C ARG A 371 -23.54 -57.94 -18.71
N GLY A 372 -23.39 -58.98 -19.52
CA GLY A 372 -22.34 -59.06 -20.53
C GLY A 372 -22.21 -60.48 -21.10
N SER A 373 -21.44 -60.61 -22.18
CA SER A 373 -21.04 -61.93 -22.70
C SER A 373 -19.77 -62.36 -22.00
N PHE A 374 -19.89 -63.25 -21.00
CA PHE A 374 -18.78 -63.77 -20.22
C PHE A 374 -18.39 -65.20 -20.67
N PRO A 375 -17.09 -65.57 -20.65
CA PRO A 375 -15.94 -64.75 -20.29
C PRO A 375 -15.66 -63.66 -21.34
N LEU A 376 -15.55 -62.42 -20.88
CA LEU A 376 -15.31 -61.28 -21.76
C LEU A 376 -13.80 -61.13 -21.94
N ALA A 377 -13.30 -61.29 -23.17
CA ALA A 377 -11.87 -61.35 -23.46
C ALA A 377 -11.35 -60.12 -24.23
N SER A 378 -10.05 -59.82 -24.05
CA SER A 378 -9.26 -59.01 -24.98
C SER A 378 -8.89 -59.80 -26.24
N ALA A 379 -8.30 -59.13 -27.22
CA ALA A 379 -7.54 -59.83 -28.26
C ALA A 379 -6.37 -60.63 -27.65
N THR A 380 -5.88 -61.63 -28.40
CA THR A 380 -4.62 -62.31 -28.06
C THR A 380 -3.44 -61.50 -28.57
N HIS A 381 -2.57 -61.10 -27.66
CA HIS A 381 -1.38 -60.32 -27.92
C HIS A 381 -0.14 -61.21 -27.88
N THR A 382 0.88 -60.84 -28.63
CA THR A 382 2.20 -61.48 -28.59
C THR A 382 3.19 -60.52 -27.95
N VAL A 383 4.05 -60.99 -27.06
CA VAL A 383 5.24 -60.25 -26.62
C VAL A 383 6.48 -60.88 -27.21
N MET A 384 7.41 -60.04 -27.67
CA MET A 384 8.68 -60.45 -28.29
C MET A 384 9.87 -59.80 -27.59
N PRO A 385 11.03 -60.49 -27.50
CA PRO A 385 12.24 -59.90 -26.94
C PRO A 385 12.75 -58.77 -27.83
N ALA A 386 13.16 -57.65 -27.23
CA ALA A 386 13.35 -56.38 -27.94
C ALA A 386 14.46 -55.48 -27.37
N THR A 387 15.47 -56.07 -26.73
CA THR A 387 16.56 -55.39 -26.02
C THR A 387 17.38 -54.40 -26.86
N ALA A 388 17.34 -54.50 -28.19
CA ALA A 388 18.10 -53.66 -29.12
C ALA A 388 17.31 -52.49 -29.75
N ILE A 389 15.98 -52.39 -29.54
CA ILE A 389 15.14 -51.36 -30.18
C ILE A 389 14.47 -50.38 -29.20
N ILE A 390 14.42 -50.68 -27.90
CA ILE A 390 13.76 -49.83 -26.90
C ILE A 390 14.72 -48.74 -26.40
N GLY A 391 14.29 -47.48 -26.45
CA GLY A 391 15.01 -46.35 -25.85
C GLY A 391 15.17 -46.49 -24.33
N GLN A 392 16.25 -45.92 -23.78
CA GLN A 392 16.48 -45.87 -22.33
C GLN A 392 16.38 -44.43 -21.83
N LEU A 393 15.74 -44.23 -20.69
CA LEU A 393 15.62 -42.92 -20.03
C LEU A 393 15.96 -43.08 -18.55
N SER A 394 16.86 -42.26 -18.04
CA SER A 394 17.05 -42.08 -16.59
C SER A 394 16.70 -40.65 -16.17
N VAL A 395 16.32 -40.49 -14.91
CA VAL A 395 16.07 -39.19 -14.28
C VAL A 395 16.79 -39.11 -12.93
N ASP A 396 17.60 -38.08 -12.75
CA ASP A 396 18.21 -37.70 -11.47
C ASP A 396 17.65 -36.34 -11.05
N SER A 397 17.58 -36.07 -9.75
CA SER A 397 17.44 -34.69 -9.28
C SER A 397 18.74 -33.90 -9.40
N VAL A 398 18.62 -32.58 -9.58
CA VAL A 398 19.76 -31.65 -9.66
C VAL A 398 19.75 -30.80 -8.41
N VAL A 399 20.90 -30.65 -7.74
CA VAL A 399 20.98 -29.86 -6.51
C VAL A 399 20.83 -28.37 -6.87
N ILE A 400 19.80 -27.73 -6.32
CA ILE A 400 19.67 -26.27 -6.26
C ILE A 400 20.03 -25.79 -4.85
N ALA A 401 19.56 -26.50 -3.82
CA ALA A 401 19.93 -26.30 -2.42
C ALA A 401 19.80 -27.59 -1.61
N SER A 402 20.73 -27.81 -0.68
CA SER A 402 20.70 -28.94 0.27
C SER A 402 19.81 -28.68 1.50
N SER A 403 19.27 -27.48 1.64
CA SER A 403 18.36 -27.03 2.70
C SER A 403 17.15 -26.30 2.09
N PRO A 404 16.06 -26.09 2.86
CA PRO A 404 14.96 -25.26 2.39
C PRO A 404 15.46 -23.86 2.04
N ARG A 405 15.03 -23.33 0.89
CA ARG A 405 15.30 -21.93 0.50
C ARG A 405 14.18 -21.05 1.02
N ASN A 406 14.53 -20.00 1.75
CA ASN A 406 13.57 -18.97 2.16
C ASN A 406 13.22 -18.10 0.96
N ILE A 407 11.94 -18.02 0.61
CA ILE A 407 11.44 -17.21 -0.51
C ILE A 407 10.22 -16.42 -0.03
N VAL A 408 10.24 -15.11 -0.21
CA VAL A 408 9.13 -14.22 0.18
C VAL A 408 7.94 -14.42 -0.77
N ILE A 409 6.71 -14.41 -0.24
CA ILE A 409 5.48 -14.37 -1.07
C ILE A 409 5.57 -13.23 -2.09
N GLY A 410 4.99 -13.40 -3.27
CA GLY A 410 5.03 -12.44 -4.38
C GLY A 410 6.28 -12.50 -5.24
N THR A 411 7.20 -13.43 -4.96
CA THR A 411 8.38 -13.66 -5.83
C THR A 411 7.96 -14.49 -7.04
N ALA A 412 8.12 -13.94 -8.24
CA ALA A 412 7.80 -14.59 -9.51
C ALA A 412 8.92 -15.53 -10.03
N ASP A 413 8.63 -16.35 -11.04
CA ASP A 413 9.59 -17.16 -11.79
C ASP A 413 10.50 -18.08 -10.93
N GLN A 414 10.00 -18.59 -9.80
CA GLN A 414 10.80 -19.39 -8.87
C GLN A 414 10.92 -20.85 -9.29
N ILE A 415 12.16 -21.33 -9.48
CA ILE A 415 12.43 -22.74 -9.76
C ILE A 415 12.16 -23.57 -8.50
N LEU A 416 11.07 -24.33 -8.52
CA LEU A 416 10.62 -25.15 -7.40
C LEU A 416 11.51 -26.37 -7.20
N ASN A 417 11.80 -27.12 -8.26
CA ASN A 417 12.78 -28.22 -8.26
C ASN A 417 13.30 -28.45 -9.70
N ARG A 418 14.37 -29.22 -9.87
CA ARG A 418 15.07 -29.46 -11.13
C ARG A 418 15.52 -30.91 -11.23
N TRP A 419 15.35 -31.49 -12.42
CA TRP A 419 15.68 -32.87 -12.75
C TRP A 419 16.49 -32.94 -14.03
N ARG A 420 17.46 -33.85 -14.08
CA ARG A 420 18.28 -34.16 -15.25
C ARG A 420 17.77 -35.45 -15.87
N PHE A 421 17.12 -35.34 -17.02
CA PHE A 421 16.71 -36.47 -17.85
C PHE A 421 17.85 -36.85 -18.80
N SER A 422 18.16 -38.14 -18.93
CA SER A 422 19.30 -38.61 -19.74
C SER A 422 18.94 -39.83 -20.58
N VAL A 423 19.34 -39.82 -21.86
CA VAL A 423 19.16 -40.92 -22.82
C VAL A 423 20.51 -41.64 -23.02
N ALA A 424 21.11 -42.08 -21.92
CA ALA A 424 22.39 -42.77 -21.92
C ALA A 424 22.22 -44.22 -22.41
N GLY A 425 23.01 -44.65 -23.40
CA GLY A 425 22.98 -46.04 -23.92
C GLY A 425 21.70 -46.45 -24.65
N GLY A 426 20.76 -45.54 -24.91
CA GLY A 426 19.47 -45.86 -25.51
C GLY A 426 19.53 -46.24 -27.00
N ALA A 427 18.59 -47.08 -27.45
CA ALA A 427 18.48 -47.49 -28.85
C ALA A 427 17.89 -46.41 -29.79
N GLU A 428 17.37 -45.30 -29.26
CA GLU A 428 16.73 -44.22 -30.03
C GLU A 428 16.64 -42.93 -29.19
N ASP A 429 16.25 -41.82 -29.84
CA ASP A 429 15.82 -40.59 -29.17
C ASP A 429 14.53 -40.83 -28.36
N VAL A 430 14.29 -40.03 -27.33
CA VAL A 430 13.12 -40.13 -26.45
C VAL A 430 12.26 -38.87 -26.54
N LEU A 431 10.94 -39.05 -26.61
CA LEU A 431 9.96 -37.97 -26.51
C LEU A 431 9.33 -38.00 -25.10
N LEU A 432 9.42 -36.89 -24.36
CA LEU A 432 8.64 -36.65 -23.15
C LEU A 432 7.28 -36.06 -23.55
N GLU A 433 6.20 -36.73 -23.16
CA GLU A 433 4.83 -36.32 -23.47
C GLU A 433 4.20 -35.55 -22.32
N ARG A 434 4.36 -36.05 -21.08
CA ARG A 434 3.81 -35.44 -19.85
C ARG A 434 4.70 -35.73 -18.65
N LEU A 435 4.74 -34.81 -17.68
CA LEU A 435 5.34 -35.03 -16.37
C LEU A 435 4.31 -34.75 -15.28
N ILE A 436 4.30 -35.60 -14.24
CA ILE A 436 3.49 -35.43 -13.04
C ILE A 436 4.42 -35.24 -11.83
N PHE A 437 4.18 -34.18 -11.06
CA PHE A 437 4.93 -33.83 -9.86
C PHE A 437 4.01 -33.91 -8.64
N THR A 438 4.52 -34.38 -7.50
CA THR A 438 3.80 -34.42 -6.22
C THR A 438 4.41 -33.43 -5.24
N GLN A 439 3.58 -32.61 -4.61
CA GLN A 439 3.98 -31.66 -3.57
C GLN A 439 4.02 -32.35 -2.19
N LEU A 440 5.17 -32.30 -1.53
CA LEU A 440 5.37 -32.65 -0.13
C LEU A 440 5.45 -31.38 0.74
N GLY A 441 5.33 -31.55 2.07
CA GLY A 441 5.31 -30.45 3.05
C GLY A 441 3.89 -30.09 3.51
N ASN A 442 3.78 -28.98 4.27
CA ASN A 442 2.49 -28.45 4.74
C ASN A 442 1.86 -27.43 3.78
N GLY A 443 2.59 -27.01 2.73
CA GLY A 443 2.05 -26.14 1.68
C GLY A 443 0.95 -26.78 0.84
N GLN A 444 0.17 -25.92 0.19
CA GLN A 444 -0.89 -26.25 -0.76
C GLN A 444 -0.39 -25.99 -2.19
N VAL A 445 -0.95 -26.66 -3.19
CA VAL A 445 -0.64 -26.39 -4.60
C VAL A 445 -1.15 -25.03 -5.07
N SER A 446 -2.11 -24.43 -4.34
CA SER A 446 -2.60 -23.07 -4.52
C SER A 446 -1.70 -21.98 -3.94
N ASP A 447 -0.65 -22.34 -3.19
CA ASP A 447 0.35 -21.38 -2.69
C ASP A 447 1.24 -20.84 -3.84
N PHE A 448 1.14 -21.45 -5.02
CA PHE A 448 1.90 -21.12 -6.22
C PHE A 448 0.97 -20.87 -7.43
N GLY A 449 1.39 -19.95 -8.31
CA GLY A 449 0.71 -19.65 -9.59
C GLY A 449 1.62 -19.91 -10.79
N GLN A 450 1.05 -19.96 -12.00
CA GLN A 450 1.79 -20.06 -13.27
C GLN A 450 2.83 -21.19 -13.32
N TYR A 451 2.43 -22.42 -12.97
CA TYR A 451 3.30 -23.59 -13.09
C TYR A 451 3.70 -23.86 -14.55
N GLU A 452 5.00 -23.95 -14.80
CA GLU A 452 5.58 -24.22 -16.11
C GLU A 452 6.87 -25.05 -16.01
N LEU A 453 7.31 -25.59 -17.14
CA LEU A 453 8.57 -26.30 -17.29
C LEU A 453 9.55 -25.47 -18.11
N VAL A 454 10.77 -25.33 -17.61
CA VAL A 454 11.88 -24.67 -18.29
C VAL A 454 13.07 -25.59 -18.49
N ASP A 455 13.81 -25.40 -19.57
CA ASP A 455 15.04 -26.16 -19.87
C ASP A 455 16.31 -25.55 -19.22
N ASP A 456 17.48 -26.09 -19.58
CA ASP A 456 18.79 -25.64 -19.15
C ASP A 456 19.14 -24.22 -19.62
N ALA A 457 18.53 -23.74 -20.69
CA ALA A 457 18.61 -22.36 -21.18
C ALA A 457 17.54 -21.43 -20.56
N ASN A 458 16.79 -21.89 -19.55
CA ASN A 458 15.67 -21.20 -18.92
C ASN A 458 14.52 -20.83 -19.90
N LYS A 459 14.43 -21.54 -21.03
CA LYS A 459 13.34 -21.38 -22.00
C LYS A 459 12.15 -22.21 -21.55
N VAL A 460 10.95 -21.62 -21.63
CA VAL A 460 9.68 -22.34 -21.37
C VAL A 460 9.47 -23.40 -22.45
N ILE A 461 9.35 -24.67 -22.02
CA ILE A 461 9.16 -25.84 -22.88
C ILE A 461 7.78 -26.50 -22.71
N ALA A 462 7.09 -26.26 -21.59
CA ALA A 462 5.67 -26.59 -21.40
C ALA A 462 5.05 -25.74 -20.29
N LYS A 463 3.73 -25.65 -20.25
CA LYS A 463 2.94 -24.81 -19.32
C LYS A 463 1.51 -25.37 -19.18
N ASP A 464 0.56 -24.55 -18.74
CA ASP A 464 -0.88 -24.87 -18.67
C ASP A 464 -1.17 -26.10 -17.76
N ALA A 465 -0.61 -26.07 -16.55
CA ALA A 465 -0.64 -27.19 -15.61
C ALA A 465 -2.06 -27.58 -15.15
N THR A 466 -2.32 -28.89 -15.06
CA THR A 466 -3.53 -29.48 -14.50
C THR A 466 -3.27 -29.98 -13.08
N ILE A 467 -4.11 -29.59 -12.12
CA ILE A 467 -3.93 -29.89 -10.69
C ILE A 467 -4.97 -30.92 -10.22
N ARG A 468 -4.54 -31.98 -9.52
CA ARG A 468 -5.41 -32.94 -8.81
C ARG A 468 -4.83 -33.25 -7.43
N GLY A 469 -5.49 -32.78 -6.37
CA GLY A 469 -5.03 -32.97 -4.99
C GLY A 469 -3.67 -32.29 -4.77
N ARG A 470 -2.64 -33.09 -4.45
CA ARG A 470 -1.26 -32.62 -4.29
C ARG A 470 -0.38 -32.83 -5.52
N SER A 471 -0.96 -33.23 -6.66
CA SER A 471 -0.24 -33.52 -7.89
C SER A 471 -0.49 -32.50 -8.99
N ILE A 472 0.56 -32.19 -9.75
CA ILE A 472 0.60 -31.22 -10.85
C ILE A 472 1.02 -31.97 -12.11
N LEU A 473 0.18 -31.99 -13.13
CA LEU A 473 0.47 -32.55 -14.46
C LEU A 473 0.78 -31.40 -15.43
N ILE A 474 1.89 -31.49 -16.15
CA ILE A 474 2.23 -30.61 -17.27
C ILE A 474 2.41 -31.47 -18.53
N ASP A 475 1.79 -31.03 -19.62
CA ASP A 475 1.79 -31.71 -20.94
C ASP A 475 2.64 -30.90 -21.93
N PHE A 476 3.52 -31.56 -22.69
CA PHE A 476 4.36 -30.90 -23.70
C PHE A 476 3.60 -30.60 -25.01
N GLY A 477 2.32 -30.94 -25.07
CA GLY A 477 1.43 -30.73 -26.20
C GLY A 477 1.78 -31.60 -27.41
N LYS A 478 1.32 -31.16 -28.59
CA LYS A 478 1.48 -31.89 -29.85
C LYS A 478 2.94 -32.12 -30.27
N ASN A 479 3.88 -31.37 -29.71
CA ASN A 479 5.31 -31.35 -30.08
C ASN A 479 6.18 -31.85 -28.91
N SER A 480 5.81 -32.99 -28.33
CA SER A 480 6.47 -33.68 -27.20
C SER A 480 7.99 -33.45 -27.11
N TYR A 481 8.50 -33.08 -25.93
CA TYR A 481 9.87 -32.60 -25.77
C TYR A 481 10.90 -33.70 -26.08
N ARG A 482 11.73 -33.46 -27.10
CA ARG A 482 12.68 -34.46 -27.62
C ARG A 482 14.04 -34.36 -26.93
N LEU A 483 14.47 -35.49 -26.37
CA LEU A 483 15.82 -35.76 -25.89
C LEU A 483 16.54 -36.62 -26.92
N ARG A 484 17.71 -36.20 -27.40
CA ARG A 484 18.50 -37.02 -28.34
C ARG A 484 19.21 -38.17 -27.65
N ARG A 485 19.49 -39.25 -28.38
CA ARG A 485 20.35 -40.34 -27.90
C ARG A 485 21.71 -39.80 -27.46
N GLY A 486 22.15 -40.17 -26.26
CA GLY A 486 23.39 -39.69 -25.66
C GLY A 486 23.30 -38.28 -25.03
N GLU A 487 22.15 -37.62 -25.11
CA GLU A 487 21.92 -36.30 -24.50
C GLU A 487 21.45 -36.44 -23.04
N SER A 488 21.88 -35.48 -22.21
CA SER A 488 21.29 -35.19 -20.91
C SER A 488 20.78 -33.76 -20.91
N LYS A 489 19.55 -33.54 -20.45
CA LYS A 489 18.95 -32.20 -20.30
C LYS A 489 18.37 -32.00 -18.92
N GLU A 490 18.58 -30.81 -18.38
CA GLU A 490 17.91 -30.37 -17.17
C GLU A 490 16.57 -29.75 -17.52
N ILE A 491 15.54 -30.16 -16.78
CA ILE A 491 14.19 -29.60 -16.82
C ILE A 491 13.83 -29.19 -15.41
N ALA A 492 13.34 -27.98 -15.24
CA ALA A 492 12.97 -27.40 -13.96
C ALA A 492 11.49 -27.04 -13.93
N LEU A 493 10.82 -27.35 -12.82
CA LEU A 493 9.48 -26.84 -12.54
C LEU A 493 9.62 -25.42 -11.99
N ARG A 494 8.97 -24.44 -12.62
CA ARG A 494 8.99 -23.02 -12.26
C ARG A 494 7.57 -22.55 -11.95
N ALA A 495 7.41 -21.64 -10.99
CA ALA A 495 6.13 -21.05 -10.61
C ALA A 495 6.32 -19.73 -9.84
N ASP A 496 5.27 -18.92 -9.76
CA ASP A 496 5.20 -17.74 -8.89
C ASP A 496 4.78 -18.13 -7.47
N ILE A 497 5.35 -17.53 -6.43
CA ILE A 497 4.88 -17.70 -5.04
C ILE A 497 3.72 -16.72 -4.79
N VAL A 498 2.49 -17.20 -4.62
CA VAL A 498 1.29 -16.35 -4.49
C VAL A 498 0.62 -16.40 -3.11
N GLY A 499 0.94 -17.41 -2.29
CA GLY A 499 0.37 -17.60 -0.95
C GLY A 499 1.24 -18.50 -0.08
N GLY A 500 0.66 -19.10 0.96
CA GLY A 500 1.34 -20.10 1.78
C GLY A 500 2.28 -19.59 2.86
N SER A 501 1.93 -18.51 3.57
CA SER A 501 2.76 -17.92 4.62
C SER A 501 3.23 -18.95 5.66
N ASN A 502 4.55 -19.07 5.86
CA ASN A 502 5.21 -20.07 6.72
C ASN A 502 5.02 -21.54 6.30
N ASN A 503 4.49 -21.81 5.11
CA ASN A 503 4.43 -23.17 4.56
C ASN A 503 5.79 -23.59 3.99
N THR A 504 6.07 -24.88 4.06
CA THR A 504 7.16 -25.54 3.35
C THR A 504 6.59 -26.39 2.23
N SER A 505 7.20 -26.32 1.05
CA SER A 505 6.88 -27.16 -0.10
C SER A 505 8.13 -27.78 -0.72
N GLN A 506 8.02 -29.02 -1.17
CA GLN A 506 9.03 -29.72 -1.97
C GLN A 506 8.31 -30.46 -3.09
N PHE A 507 8.78 -30.39 -4.33
CA PHE A 507 8.13 -31.05 -5.46
C PHE A 507 8.98 -32.21 -5.95
N ILE A 508 8.40 -33.39 -6.09
CA ILE A 508 9.10 -34.63 -6.47
C ILE A 508 8.40 -35.32 -7.65
N ILE A 509 9.10 -36.19 -8.36
CA ILE A 509 8.49 -37.19 -9.23
C ILE A 509 8.32 -38.45 -8.38
N GLN A 510 7.07 -38.84 -8.09
CA GLN A 510 6.80 -39.85 -7.06
C GLN A 510 7.08 -41.28 -7.52
N ASN A 511 6.85 -41.60 -8.80
CA ASN A 511 7.02 -42.93 -9.40
C ASN A 511 7.57 -42.83 -10.84
N ASP A 512 7.99 -43.96 -11.40
CA ASP A 512 8.38 -44.09 -12.81
C ASP A 512 7.21 -43.83 -13.77
N TYR A 513 5.99 -44.25 -13.39
CA TYR A 513 4.78 -44.04 -14.18
C TYR A 513 4.25 -42.59 -14.20
N ASP A 514 4.81 -41.70 -13.37
CA ASP A 514 4.54 -40.25 -13.40
C ASP A 514 5.27 -39.53 -14.57
N ILE A 515 6.19 -40.23 -15.25
CA ILE A 515 6.91 -39.76 -16.45
C ILE A 515 6.33 -40.44 -17.68
N PHE A 516 5.62 -39.69 -18.53
CA PHE A 516 5.14 -40.18 -19.82
C PHE A 516 6.20 -39.94 -20.89
N ALA A 517 6.83 -41.02 -21.32
CA ALA A 517 7.91 -41.01 -22.30
C ALA A 517 7.79 -42.19 -23.27
N LYS A 518 8.20 -41.97 -24.52
CA LYS A 518 8.24 -42.99 -25.58
C LYS A 518 9.43 -42.82 -26.51
N GLY A 519 9.80 -43.90 -27.21
CA GLY A 519 10.78 -43.88 -28.29
C GLY A 519 10.31 -43.00 -29.46
N ALA A 520 11.19 -42.14 -29.97
CA ALA A 520 10.86 -41.19 -31.03
C ALA A 520 10.80 -41.82 -32.44
N THR A 521 11.33 -43.04 -32.59
CA THR A 521 11.38 -43.81 -33.86
C THR A 521 10.35 -44.94 -33.82
N ASN A 522 10.37 -45.75 -32.75
CA ASN A 522 9.51 -46.93 -32.64
C ASN A 522 8.16 -46.65 -31.96
N GLY A 523 7.99 -45.49 -31.33
CA GLY A 523 6.74 -45.07 -30.70
C GLY A 523 6.36 -45.78 -29.39
N TYR A 524 7.12 -46.80 -28.97
CA TYR A 524 6.84 -47.57 -27.76
C TYR A 524 7.11 -46.76 -26.48
N ALA A 525 6.19 -46.84 -25.52
CA ALA A 525 6.32 -46.19 -24.23
C ALA A 525 7.32 -46.95 -23.33
N LEU A 526 8.17 -46.18 -22.64
CA LEU A 526 9.31 -46.68 -21.87
C LEU A 526 9.27 -46.17 -20.43
N ALA A 527 9.81 -46.98 -19.51
CA ALA A 527 9.93 -46.64 -18.11
C ALA A 527 11.18 -45.77 -17.89
N ALA A 528 11.02 -44.64 -17.21
CA ALA A 528 12.15 -43.90 -16.69
C ALA A 528 12.74 -44.65 -15.49
N ARG A 529 14.06 -44.79 -15.43
CA ARG A 529 14.76 -45.30 -14.24
C ARG A 529 15.25 -44.15 -13.38
N ALA A 530 15.24 -44.30 -12.05
CA ALA A 530 15.97 -43.38 -11.20
C ALA A 530 17.46 -43.46 -11.55
N GLY A 531 18.11 -42.32 -11.73
CA GLY A 531 19.54 -42.24 -11.96
C GLY A 531 20.35 -42.60 -10.71
N PRO A 532 21.68 -42.75 -10.84
CA PRO A 532 22.54 -43.25 -9.77
C PRO A 532 22.59 -42.35 -8.52
N ALA A 533 22.14 -41.10 -8.60
CA ALA A 533 22.25 -40.15 -7.50
C ALA A 533 20.96 -40.03 -6.66
N ASP A 534 19.77 -40.39 -7.18
CA ASP A 534 18.59 -40.69 -6.35
C ASP A 534 18.45 -42.21 -6.05
N GLY A 535 18.93 -43.08 -6.93
CA GLY A 535 19.00 -44.54 -6.76
C GLY A 535 17.66 -45.28 -6.90
N ASN A 536 16.55 -44.68 -6.46
CA ASN A 536 15.19 -45.16 -6.66
C ASN A 536 14.19 -43.98 -6.73
N PHE A 537 12.94 -44.26 -7.12
CA PHE A 537 11.85 -43.31 -6.92
C PHE A 537 11.43 -43.26 -5.44
N PRO A 538 10.98 -42.11 -4.90
CA PRO A 538 10.75 -40.83 -5.58
C PRO A 538 12.04 -40.04 -5.90
N VAL A 539 12.06 -39.37 -7.06
CA VAL A 539 13.20 -38.57 -7.54
C VAL A 539 12.95 -37.08 -7.32
N GLY A 540 13.91 -36.38 -6.71
CA GLY A 540 13.75 -34.96 -6.30
C GLY A 540 13.79 -34.71 -4.79
N GLY A 541 13.92 -35.77 -3.99
CA GLY A 541 13.72 -35.71 -2.54
C GLY A 541 14.85 -36.31 -1.70
N ARG A 542 16.09 -36.34 -2.22
CA ARG A 542 17.26 -37.13 -1.74
C ARG A 542 17.55 -37.14 -0.22
N SER A 543 17.12 -36.14 0.54
CA SER A 543 17.41 -36.07 1.98
C SER A 543 16.37 -35.28 2.79
N ASN A 544 15.78 -35.94 3.78
CA ASN A 544 15.05 -35.39 4.94
C ASN A 544 13.94 -34.35 4.64
N GLY A 545 13.34 -34.35 3.44
CA GLY A 545 12.33 -33.36 3.04
C GLY A 545 12.85 -31.92 2.91
N ALA A 546 14.17 -31.73 2.95
CA ALA A 546 14.85 -30.43 2.92
C ALA A 546 15.50 -30.12 1.55
N PHE A 547 15.84 -31.17 0.80
CA PHE A 547 16.51 -31.07 -0.51
C PHE A 547 15.64 -30.34 -1.53
N ASN A 548 16.14 -29.23 -2.09
CA ASN A 548 15.39 -28.34 -2.99
C ASN A 548 14.01 -27.89 -2.46
N ALA A 549 13.78 -27.96 -1.15
CA ALA A 549 12.56 -27.46 -0.55
C ALA A 549 12.53 -25.93 -0.56
N ILE A 550 11.34 -25.36 -0.45
CA ILE A 550 11.10 -23.92 -0.29
C ILE A 550 10.35 -23.71 1.02
N PHE A 551 10.85 -22.80 1.84
CA PHE A 551 10.11 -22.20 2.95
C PHE A 551 9.59 -20.83 2.50
N ILE A 552 8.28 -20.64 2.61
CA ILE A 552 7.62 -19.42 2.16
C ILE A 552 7.63 -18.40 3.30
N GLU A 553 8.46 -17.36 3.18
CA GLU A 553 8.46 -16.25 4.12
C GLU A 553 7.21 -15.37 3.92
N PRO A 554 6.57 -14.88 5.00
CA PRO A 554 5.54 -13.85 4.88
C PRO A 554 6.07 -12.62 4.15
N GLY A 555 5.16 -11.87 3.54
CA GLY A 555 5.43 -10.53 3.05
C GLY A 555 6.00 -9.60 4.11
N LYS A 556 6.46 -8.43 3.68
CA LYS A 556 7.08 -7.41 4.55
C LYS A 556 6.29 -6.12 4.45
N VAL A 557 6.33 -5.31 5.50
CA VAL A 557 5.77 -3.95 5.46
C VAL A 557 6.86 -2.97 5.88
N LEU A 558 6.97 -1.88 5.13
CA LEU A 558 7.80 -0.74 5.47
C LEU A 558 6.89 0.41 5.89
N VAL A 559 7.31 1.16 6.92
CA VAL A 559 6.68 2.39 7.38
C VAL A 559 7.81 3.39 7.55
N ASP A 560 7.80 4.45 6.77
CA ASP A 560 8.86 5.46 6.72
C ASP A 560 8.26 6.86 6.86
N LEU A 561 9.05 7.83 7.32
CA LEU A 561 8.64 9.24 7.29
C LEU A 561 8.60 9.72 5.84
N ASN A 562 7.48 10.28 5.39
CA ASN A 562 7.37 10.79 4.03
C ASN A 562 8.33 11.98 3.83
N ALA A 563 9.05 12.01 2.72
CA ALA A 563 10.06 13.03 2.44
C ALA A 563 9.49 14.46 2.32
N GLN A 564 8.17 14.60 2.14
CA GLN A 564 7.45 15.88 2.15
C GLN A 564 6.63 16.09 3.42
N SER A 565 6.91 15.34 4.51
CA SER A 565 6.31 15.58 5.82
C SER A 565 6.65 16.99 6.33
N PRO A 566 5.68 17.76 6.87
CA PRO A 566 5.92 19.12 7.36
C PRO A 566 7.00 19.18 8.46
N SER A 567 7.91 20.15 8.39
CA SER A 567 9.06 20.29 9.32
C SER A 567 9.24 21.67 9.96
N GLY A 568 8.64 22.74 9.42
CA GLY A 568 8.66 24.08 10.04
C GLY A 568 7.78 24.22 11.28
N ALA A 569 7.63 25.46 11.78
CA ALA A 569 6.72 25.78 12.88
C ALA A 569 5.24 25.60 12.50
N ILE A 570 4.36 25.53 13.51
CA ILE A 570 2.90 25.43 13.38
C ILE A 570 2.21 26.59 14.09
N THR A 571 1.17 27.14 13.47
CA THR A 571 0.47 28.32 13.98
C THR A 571 -0.47 27.99 15.15
N ARG A 572 -0.45 28.80 16.21
CA ARG A 572 -1.44 28.77 17.32
C ARG A 572 -2.88 28.87 16.78
N GLY A 573 -3.78 28.02 17.27
CA GLY A 573 -5.17 27.98 16.80
C GLY A 573 -5.39 27.34 15.42
N ALA A 574 -4.35 26.81 14.74
CA ALA A 574 -4.49 26.20 13.42
C ALA A 574 -5.43 24.98 13.44
N ARG A 575 -6.32 24.90 12.44
CA ARG A 575 -7.31 23.84 12.27
C ARG A 575 -6.98 22.95 11.07
N ASP A 576 -7.31 21.66 11.18
CA ASP A 576 -6.99 20.61 10.20
C ASP A 576 -5.51 20.61 9.77
N ALA A 577 -4.60 20.94 10.69
CA ALA A 577 -3.18 21.07 10.38
C ALA A 577 -2.52 19.70 10.26
N VAL A 578 -1.83 19.45 9.13
CA VAL A 578 -0.98 18.26 8.96
C VAL A 578 0.24 18.39 9.88
N LEU A 579 0.31 17.52 10.87
CA LEU A 579 1.39 17.45 11.86
C LEU A 579 2.57 16.63 11.33
N ALA A 580 2.29 15.57 10.59
CA ALA A 580 3.27 14.70 9.94
C ALA A 580 2.65 13.88 8.80
N ALA A 581 3.48 13.37 7.89
CA ALA A 581 3.08 12.43 6.85
C ALA A 581 4.03 11.22 6.82
N PHE A 582 3.49 10.02 6.58
CA PHE A 582 4.23 8.76 6.59
C PHE A 582 3.85 7.89 5.40
N ASP A 583 4.84 7.23 4.81
CA ASP A 583 4.66 6.30 3.70
C ASP A 583 4.63 4.86 4.21
N ILE A 584 3.64 4.09 3.77
CA ILE A 584 3.46 2.67 4.13
C ILE A 584 3.49 1.84 2.86
N LYS A 585 4.40 0.87 2.78
CA LYS A 585 4.61 0.01 1.61
C LYS A 585 4.44 -1.47 1.97
N ALA A 586 3.50 -2.14 1.32
CA ALA A 586 3.42 -3.61 1.36
C ALA A 586 4.41 -4.21 0.35
N LEU A 587 5.12 -5.27 0.76
CA LEU A 587 6.04 -6.03 -0.09
C LEU A 587 5.66 -7.51 -0.07
N GLY A 588 5.66 -8.11 -1.25
CA GLY A 588 5.32 -9.51 -1.45
C GLY A 588 3.82 -9.73 -1.68
N GLN A 589 2.98 -9.42 -0.69
CA GLN A 589 1.53 -9.60 -0.78
C GLN A 589 0.74 -8.33 -0.49
N ALA A 590 -0.55 -8.32 -0.86
CA ALA A 590 -1.48 -7.27 -0.48
C ALA A 590 -1.80 -7.36 1.02
N LEU A 591 -1.95 -6.21 1.67
CA LEU A 591 -2.12 -6.08 3.13
C LEU A 591 -3.23 -5.09 3.46
N LEU A 592 -4.23 -5.54 4.23
CA LEU A 592 -5.25 -4.68 4.83
C LEU A 592 -4.68 -4.01 6.07
N PHE A 593 -4.59 -2.68 6.08
CA PHE A 593 -4.06 -1.92 7.22
C PHE A 593 -5.16 -1.71 8.26
N GLU A 594 -5.09 -2.36 9.42
CA GLU A 594 -6.18 -2.38 10.39
C GLU A 594 -6.04 -1.37 11.54
N LYS A 595 -4.82 -1.18 12.06
CA LYS A 595 -4.59 -0.36 13.26
C LYS A 595 -3.16 0.14 13.36
N ILE A 596 -2.96 1.25 14.06
CA ILE A 596 -1.65 1.83 14.34
C ILE A 596 -1.61 2.55 15.69
N GLY A 597 -0.47 2.51 16.36
CA GLY A 597 -0.17 3.32 17.53
C GLY A 597 0.27 4.73 17.13
N VAL A 598 -0.38 5.74 17.69
CA VAL A 598 -0.03 7.16 17.50
C VAL A 598 0.34 7.76 18.85
N LYS A 599 1.38 8.60 18.86
CA LYS A 599 1.81 9.41 20.00
C LYS A 599 2.22 10.79 19.52
N ILE A 600 1.92 11.81 20.33
CA ILE A 600 2.33 13.20 20.15
C ILE A 600 3.26 13.53 21.32
N LEU A 601 4.56 13.61 21.07
CA LEU A 601 5.54 14.03 22.08
C LEU A 601 5.46 15.55 22.27
N THR A 602 5.59 15.97 23.53
CA THR A 602 5.68 17.37 23.95
C THR A 602 6.70 17.50 25.09
N ALA A 603 7.03 18.74 25.47
CA ALA A 603 7.81 19.05 26.66
C ALA A 603 6.96 19.86 27.65
N ALA A 604 7.03 19.57 28.96
CA ALA A 604 6.21 20.27 29.95
C ALA A 604 6.81 21.65 30.33
N PRO A 605 5.97 22.67 30.60
CA PRO A 605 4.51 22.69 30.46
C PRO A 605 4.10 22.71 28.98
N TYR A 606 2.99 22.02 28.64
CA TYR A 606 2.44 22.04 27.28
C TYR A 606 0.92 22.20 27.27
N THR A 607 0.41 22.85 26.23
CA THR A 607 -1.02 22.83 25.88
C THR A 607 -1.32 21.62 25.00
N PRO A 608 -2.29 20.75 25.34
CA PRO A 608 -2.72 19.66 24.45
C PRO A 608 -3.22 20.17 23.10
N LEU A 609 -3.16 19.33 22.07
CA LEU A 609 -3.95 19.55 20.86
C LEU A 609 -5.45 19.45 21.22
N SER A 610 -6.29 20.20 20.51
CA SER A 610 -7.74 20.27 20.75
C SER A 610 -8.51 19.20 19.98
N GLU A 611 -9.67 18.82 20.51
CA GLU A 611 -10.61 17.84 19.92
C GLU A 611 -9.99 16.46 19.63
N SER A 612 -9.47 16.25 18.42
CA SER A 612 -9.03 14.94 17.94
C SER A 612 -7.77 15.02 17.07
N VAL A 613 -7.00 13.94 17.10
CA VAL A 613 -5.98 13.64 16.09
C VAL A 613 -6.56 12.62 15.14
N THR A 614 -6.50 12.92 13.84
CA THR A 614 -7.14 12.16 12.76
C THR A 614 -6.09 11.66 11.78
N ILE A 615 -6.20 10.39 11.39
CA ILE A 615 -5.41 9.78 10.31
C ILE A 615 -6.22 9.92 9.02
N LYS A 616 -5.64 10.56 8.00
CA LYS A 616 -6.23 10.66 6.64
C LYS A 616 -5.30 9.97 5.63
N ILE A 617 -5.84 9.42 4.55
CA ILE A 617 -5.02 9.12 3.36
C ILE A 617 -4.76 10.46 2.66
N LYS A 618 -3.53 10.70 2.22
CA LYS A 618 -3.16 11.95 1.54
C LYS A 618 -4.05 12.22 0.33
N GLY A 619 -4.75 13.35 0.34
CA GLY A 619 -5.73 13.71 -0.69
C GLY A 619 -7.07 12.94 -0.67
N GLY A 620 -7.33 12.17 0.40
CA GLY A 620 -8.54 11.36 0.57
C GLY A 620 -9.21 11.54 1.93
N SER A 621 -10.10 10.59 2.27
CA SER A 621 -10.89 10.63 3.51
C SER A 621 -10.08 10.27 4.76
N ALA A 622 -10.63 10.62 5.93
CA ALA A 622 -10.19 10.09 7.21
C ALA A 622 -10.42 8.57 7.30
N ILE A 623 -9.43 7.85 7.84
CA ILE A 623 -9.45 6.40 8.04
C ILE A 623 -9.38 6.01 9.52
N GLY A 624 -9.13 6.96 10.43
CA GLY A 624 -9.18 6.76 11.87
C GLY A 624 -9.10 8.09 12.61
N SER A 625 -9.60 8.15 13.84
CA SER A 625 -9.52 9.35 14.68
C SER A 625 -9.49 8.96 16.15
N VAL A 626 -8.92 9.81 16.99
CA VAL A 626 -8.77 9.59 18.43
C VAL A 626 -8.77 10.91 19.19
N SER A 627 -9.22 10.91 20.45
CA SER A 627 -9.14 12.11 21.31
C SER A 627 -7.70 12.61 21.40
N ALA A 628 -7.49 13.89 21.11
CA ALA A 628 -6.17 14.49 21.09
C ALA A 628 -5.43 14.34 22.44
N ALA A 629 -6.15 14.41 23.56
CA ALA A 629 -5.59 14.21 24.90
C ALA A 629 -4.97 12.81 25.11
N SER A 630 -5.52 11.77 24.47
CA SER A 630 -5.09 10.38 24.67
C SER A 630 -3.77 10.00 23.99
N VAL A 631 -3.32 10.79 23.01
CA VAL A 631 -2.04 10.61 22.31
C VAL A 631 -0.92 11.46 22.88
N MET A 632 -1.20 12.38 23.83
CA MET A 632 -0.18 13.27 24.39
C MET A 632 0.79 12.48 25.27
N ASN A 633 2.05 12.38 24.83
CA ASN A 633 3.13 11.60 25.45
C ASN A 633 2.86 10.10 25.70
N GLN A 634 1.74 9.57 25.20
CA GLN A 634 1.33 8.17 25.33
C GLN A 634 1.01 7.57 23.96
N VAL A 635 1.34 6.30 23.75
CA VAL A 635 0.99 5.58 22.52
C VAL A 635 -0.43 5.06 22.64
N GLN A 636 -1.38 5.66 21.90
CA GLN A 636 -2.74 5.16 21.79
C GLN A 636 -2.89 4.34 20.50
N THR A 637 -3.42 3.12 20.62
CA THR A 637 -3.78 2.32 19.44
C THR A 637 -5.08 2.84 18.85
N ILE A 638 -5.05 3.17 17.56
CA ILE A 638 -6.20 3.58 16.76
C ILE A 638 -6.55 2.43 15.82
N TYR A 639 -7.77 1.90 15.94
CA TYR A 639 -8.35 0.99 14.96
C TYR A 639 -8.91 1.84 13.81
N LEU A 640 -8.59 1.46 12.58
CA LEU A 640 -9.00 2.21 11.39
C LEU A 640 -10.46 1.89 11.07
N SER A 641 -11.29 2.93 10.97
CA SER A 641 -12.73 2.82 10.67
C SER A 641 -13.01 2.46 9.22
N ASN A 642 -12.06 2.75 8.32
CA ASN A 642 -12.09 2.34 6.92
C ASN A 642 -10.68 1.84 6.52
N PRO A 643 -10.32 0.59 6.87
CA PRO A 643 -8.98 0.06 6.69
C PRO A 643 -8.61 -0.10 5.20
N PRO A 644 -7.56 0.57 4.69
CA PRO A 644 -7.18 0.46 3.28
C PRO A 644 -6.39 -0.82 2.97
N THR A 645 -6.64 -1.40 1.79
CA THR A 645 -5.81 -2.49 1.26
C THR A 645 -4.65 -1.93 0.44
N ILE A 646 -3.43 -2.13 0.95
CA ILE A 646 -2.17 -1.77 0.29
C ILE A 646 -1.78 -2.91 -0.64
N GLN A 647 -1.72 -2.65 -1.94
CA GLN A 647 -1.29 -3.65 -2.93
C GLN A 647 0.22 -3.89 -2.86
N SER A 648 0.67 -5.12 -3.16
CA SER A 648 2.09 -5.47 -3.16
C SER A 648 2.91 -4.52 -4.05
N GLY A 649 4.02 -4.01 -3.52
CA GLY A 649 4.91 -3.06 -4.18
C GLY A 649 4.39 -1.61 -4.23
N LYS A 650 3.14 -1.34 -3.85
CA LYS A 650 2.56 0.02 -3.82
C LYS A 650 2.75 0.68 -2.45
N VAL A 651 2.84 2.01 -2.48
CA VAL A 651 2.94 2.88 -1.31
C VAL A 651 1.60 3.59 -1.13
N ILE A 652 1.14 3.71 0.12
CA ILE A 652 0.14 4.72 0.51
C ILE A 652 0.81 5.75 1.42
N THR A 653 0.44 7.02 1.28
CA THR A 653 0.86 8.08 2.21
C THR A 653 -0.30 8.40 3.15
N ILE A 654 -0.07 8.32 4.46
CA ILE A 654 -1.01 8.78 5.48
C ILE A 654 -0.56 10.11 6.08
N GLU A 655 -1.52 10.95 6.42
CA GLU A 655 -1.31 12.25 7.06
C GLU A 655 -1.94 12.22 8.46
N ILE A 656 -1.16 12.63 9.46
CA ILE A 656 -1.61 12.79 10.85
C ILE A 656 -2.00 14.25 11.04
N VAL A 657 -3.28 14.49 11.29
CA VAL A 657 -3.91 15.82 11.27
C VAL A 657 -4.46 16.14 12.65
N GLY A 658 -4.28 17.37 13.13
CA GLY A 658 -4.82 17.81 14.42
C GLY A 658 -5.06 19.31 14.50
N ASN A 659 -5.75 19.73 15.56
CA ASN A 659 -6.09 21.12 15.83
C ASN A 659 -5.19 21.68 16.95
N VAL A 660 -4.43 22.74 16.68
CA VAL A 660 -3.66 23.45 17.71
C VAL A 660 -4.63 24.34 18.50
N ASP A 661 -4.57 24.29 19.82
CA ASP A 661 -5.45 25.11 20.66
C ASP A 661 -5.13 26.62 20.49
N ALA A 662 -6.15 27.47 20.68
CA ALA A 662 -5.96 28.93 20.67
C ALA A 662 -5.27 29.43 21.94
N ALA A 663 -5.26 28.64 23.03
CA ALA A 663 -4.53 28.90 24.26
C ALA A 663 -3.05 28.45 24.21
N ALA A 664 -2.61 27.77 23.14
CA ALA A 664 -1.24 27.25 23.03
C ALA A 664 -0.19 28.37 23.07
N SER A 665 0.92 28.19 23.77
CA SER A 665 2.01 29.16 23.90
C SER A 665 3.08 28.97 22.81
N THR A 666 3.97 29.95 22.62
CA THR A 666 5.15 29.79 21.72
C THR A 666 6.26 28.89 22.30
N ALA A 667 6.08 28.39 23.52
CA ALA A 667 6.93 27.35 24.10
C ALA A 667 6.39 25.93 23.84
N ASP A 668 5.13 25.80 23.40
CA ASP A 668 4.54 24.51 23.04
C ASP A 668 5.20 23.94 21.79
N ARG A 669 5.36 22.62 21.77
CA ARG A 669 5.90 21.90 20.61
C ARG A 669 5.31 20.51 20.50
N TYR A 670 5.02 20.08 19.27
CA TYR A 670 4.40 18.79 18.99
C TYR A 670 5.27 17.98 18.03
N GLN A 671 5.47 16.70 18.33
CA GLN A 671 6.19 15.78 17.44
C GLN A 671 5.42 14.47 17.32
N VAL A 672 5.11 14.06 16.09
CA VAL A 672 4.36 12.81 15.86
C VAL A 672 5.30 11.61 15.88
N GLU A 673 4.89 10.55 16.58
CA GLU A 673 5.52 9.23 16.56
C GLU A 673 4.47 8.18 16.19
N LEU A 674 4.77 7.37 15.17
CA LEU A 674 3.98 6.19 14.81
C LEU A 674 4.70 4.92 15.25
N SER A 675 3.95 3.96 15.78
CA SER A 675 4.47 2.63 16.14
C SER A 675 3.36 1.57 16.07
N ASN A 676 3.72 0.30 16.26
CA ASN A 676 2.75 -0.79 16.49
C ASN A 676 1.64 -0.90 15.42
N ALA A 677 1.98 -0.63 14.16
CA ALA A 677 1.08 -0.80 13.03
C ALA A 677 0.82 -2.30 12.80
N SER A 678 -0.42 -2.69 12.49
CA SER A 678 -0.76 -4.07 12.20
C SER A 678 -1.64 -4.19 10.97
N PHE A 679 -1.34 -5.23 10.20
CA PHE A 679 -1.89 -5.50 8.89
C PHE A 679 -2.39 -6.94 8.84
N VAL A 680 -3.47 -7.19 8.13
CA VAL A 680 -4.03 -8.53 7.88
C VAL A 680 -3.90 -8.87 6.40
N VAL A 681 -3.58 -10.12 6.08
CA VAL A 681 -3.63 -10.60 4.70
C VAL A 681 -5.09 -10.83 4.31
N PRO A 682 -5.64 -10.13 3.30
CA PRO A 682 -7.06 -10.17 2.97
C PRO A 682 -7.60 -11.60 2.78
N GLY A 683 -8.71 -11.92 3.44
CA GLY A 683 -9.33 -13.25 3.38
C GLY A 683 -8.72 -14.32 4.31
N THR A 684 -7.79 -13.95 5.19
CA THR A 684 -7.12 -14.89 6.12
C THR A 684 -7.10 -14.34 7.56
N ALA A 685 -6.58 -15.13 8.50
CA ALA A 685 -6.26 -14.69 9.85
C ALA A 685 -4.79 -14.23 10.02
N ASP A 686 -3.97 -14.25 8.96
CA ASP A 686 -2.54 -13.97 9.04
C ASP A 686 -2.30 -12.48 9.29
N ARG A 687 -1.43 -12.18 10.26
CA ARG A 687 -1.10 -10.82 10.69
C ARG A 687 0.37 -10.50 10.49
N LEU A 688 0.63 -9.32 9.95
CA LEU A 688 1.94 -8.68 9.97
C LEU A 688 1.90 -7.50 10.95
N THR A 689 3.03 -7.22 11.60
CA THR A 689 3.17 -6.12 12.55
C THR A 689 4.46 -5.36 12.32
N PHE A 690 4.36 -4.04 12.32
CA PHE A 690 5.50 -3.12 12.36
C PHE A 690 5.54 -2.49 13.76
N SER A 691 6.49 -2.92 14.58
CA SER A 691 6.58 -2.53 16.00
C SER A 691 7.55 -1.39 16.27
N ALA A 692 8.41 -1.03 15.31
CA ALA A 692 9.36 0.07 15.47
C ALA A 692 8.65 1.43 15.58
N ALA A 693 9.30 2.40 16.22
CA ALA A 693 8.84 3.78 16.28
C ALA A 693 9.44 4.58 15.11
N VAL A 694 8.60 5.35 14.42
CA VAL A 694 9.01 6.29 13.36
C VAL A 694 8.54 7.68 13.78
N THR A 695 9.49 8.58 13.98
CA THR A 695 9.24 9.91 14.54
C THR A 695 9.43 10.98 13.47
N ALA A 696 8.48 11.92 13.41
CA ALA A 696 8.50 13.06 12.51
C ALA A 696 9.39 14.20 13.03
N ALA A 697 9.50 15.27 12.25
CA ALA A 697 10.10 16.53 12.71
C ALA A 697 9.28 17.14 13.87
N VAL A 698 9.94 17.90 14.73
CA VAL A 698 9.28 18.68 15.78
C VAL A 698 8.61 19.91 15.16
N ARG A 699 7.37 20.19 15.55
CA ARG A 699 6.56 21.32 15.12
C ARG A 699 6.43 22.28 16.31
N ASP A 700 7.31 23.28 16.38
CA ASP A 700 7.24 24.33 17.41
C ASP A 700 6.06 25.27 17.13
N VAL A 701 5.34 25.69 18.17
CA VAL A 701 4.19 26.59 18.04
C VAL A 701 4.67 28.03 17.85
N GLN A 702 4.13 28.72 16.84
CA GLN A 702 4.36 30.13 16.59
C GLN A 702 3.07 30.95 16.74
N GLU A 703 3.24 32.21 17.13
CA GLU A 703 2.19 33.22 17.11
C GLU A 703 2.33 34.07 15.86
N ILE A 704 1.20 34.48 15.27
CA ILE A 704 1.19 35.37 14.10
C ILE A 704 0.89 36.77 14.55
N THR A 705 1.71 37.73 14.13
CA THR A 705 1.45 39.16 14.29
C THR A 705 1.25 39.82 12.93
N LEU A 706 0.60 40.98 12.92
CA LEU A 706 0.50 41.86 11.77
C LEU A 706 1.15 43.21 12.12
N ARG A 707 2.28 43.50 11.49
CA ARG A 707 2.96 44.79 11.62
C ARG A 707 2.35 45.79 10.64
N VAL A 708 1.97 46.98 11.12
CA VAL A 708 1.40 48.05 10.29
C VAL A 708 2.13 49.36 10.57
N ARG A 709 2.63 49.98 9.50
CA ARG A 709 3.47 51.18 9.55
C ARG A 709 3.18 52.14 8.41
N HIS A 710 3.48 53.42 8.58
CA HIS A 710 3.57 54.32 7.42
C HIS A 710 4.79 53.94 6.56
N ASP A 711 4.67 54.06 5.23
CA ASP A 711 5.77 53.81 4.30
C ASP A 711 6.87 54.87 4.46
N PRO A 712 8.08 54.54 4.95
CA PRO A 712 9.15 55.52 5.13
C PRO A 712 9.65 56.08 3.78
N ASN A 713 9.39 55.40 2.67
CA ASN A 713 9.74 55.84 1.32
C ASN A 713 8.67 56.74 0.70
N PHE A 714 7.48 56.86 1.30
CA PHE A 714 6.50 57.85 0.87
C PHE A 714 6.96 59.25 1.31
N LYS A 715 7.52 60.01 0.35
CA LYS A 715 7.99 61.39 0.51
C LYS A 715 7.06 62.35 -0.23
N PRO A 716 5.90 62.74 0.34
CA PRO A 716 5.06 63.79 -0.24
C PRO A 716 5.75 65.15 -0.11
N SER A 717 5.33 66.09 -0.95
CA SER A 717 5.58 67.52 -0.67
C SER A 717 4.86 67.91 0.62
N SER A 718 5.48 68.78 1.44
CA SER A 718 4.86 69.31 2.66
C SER A 718 3.61 70.16 2.39
N SER A 719 3.39 70.55 1.13
CA SER A 719 2.19 71.23 0.66
C SER A 719 1.66 70.62 -0.64
N ALA A 720 0.35 70.69 -0.85
CA ALA A 720 -0.34 70.23 -2.04
C ALA A 720 -1.29 71.31 -2.61
N PRO A 721 -1.58 71.33 -3.92
CA PRO A 721 -2.57 72.25 -4.49
C PRO A 721 -3.99 71.87 -4.04
N ALA A 722 -4.81 72.86 -3.73
CA ALA A 722 -6.24 72.67 -3.46
C ALA A 722 -7.03 72.45 -4.77
N GLY A 723 -8.11 71.67 -4.73
CA GLY A 723 -8.96 71.39 -5.90
C GLY A 723 -8.57 70.16 -6.73
N VAL A 724 -7.71 69.28 -6.20
CA VAL A 724 -7.20 68.09 -6.89
C VAL A 724 -8.01 66.83 -6.61
N LYS A 725 -7.99 65.87 -7.54
CA LYS A 725 -8.61 64.55 -7.39
C LYS A 725 -7.58 63.42 -7.29
N ASN A 726 -7.91 62.37 -6.54
CA ASN A 726 -7.10 61.20 -6.22
C ASN A 726 -5.68 61.56 -5.73
N PHE A 727 -5.54 62.65 -4.98
CA PHE A 727 -4.25 63.09 -4.47
C PHE A 727 -3.77 62.17 -3.36
N LYS A 728 -2.55 61.64 -3.48
CA LYS A 728 -1.97 60.70 -2.51
C LYS A 728 -1.42 61.46 -1.30
N ILE A 729 -1.93 61.11 -0.12
CA ILE A 729 -1.65 61.79 1.15
C ILE A 729 -0.93 60.89 2.17
N GLY A 730 -0.84 59.60 1.89
CA GLY A 730 -0.13 58.62 2.70
C GLY A 730 0.01 57.28 1.98
N ARG A 731 0.82 56.39 2.55
CA ARG A 731 0.84 54.97 2.19
C ARG A 731 1.12 54.15 3.45
N TYR A 732 0.33 53.12 3.67
CA TYR A 732 0.48 52.21 4.81
C TYR A 732 0.98 50.85 4.34
N LEU A 733 1.99 50.34 5.02
CA LEU A 733 2.57 49.03 4.78
C LEU A 733 2.08 48.05 5.84
N PHE A 734 1.57 46.90 5.39
CA PHE A 734 1.03 45.83 6.22
C PHE A 734 1.87 44.58 5.97
N GLN A 735 2.48 44.04 7.01
CA GLN A 735 3.37 42.89 6.94
C GLN A 735 2.98 41.85 8.01
N PRO A 736 2.32 40.74 7.64
CA PRO A 736 2.18 39.59 8.51
C PRO A 736 3.55 38.99 8.84
N SER A 737 3.71 38.44 10.04
CA SER A 737 4.83 37.59 10.39
C SER A 737 4.87 36.32 9.52
N ALA A 738 5.93 35.51 9.66
CA ALA A 738 5.94 34.17 9.09
C ALA A 738 4.87 33.30 9.77
N GLY A 739 4.16 32.48 8.99
CA GLY A 739 3.23 31.47 9.51
C GLY A 739 2.06 31.17 8.59
N GLU A 740 1.11 32.10 8.44
CA GLU A 740 -0.08 31.94 7.60
C GLU A 740 -0.46 33.25 6.91
N ARG A 741 -1.36 33.22 5.90
CA ARG A 741 -1.88 34.47 5.31
C ARG A 741 -2.83 35.16 6.30
N VAL A 742 -2.76 36.47 6.38
CA VAL A 742 -3.63 37.28 7.24
C VAL A 742 -4.64 38.04 6.40
N ARG A 743 -5.92 37.93 6.78
CA ARG A 743 -7.02 38.70 6.20
C ARG A 743 -7.21 39.98 7.00
N VAL A 744 -6.93 41.13 6.39
CA VAL A 744 -7.23 42.45 6.94
C VAL A 744 -8.68 42.79 6.61
N GLU A 745 -9.54 42.76 7.61
CA GLU A 745 -10.98 42.97 7.47
C GLU A 745 -11.30 44.47 7.48
N GLN A 746 -10.81 45.17 8.50
CA GLN A 746 -11.08 46.59 8.74
C GLN A 746 -9.81 47.35 9.13
N VAL A 747 -9.69 48.60 8.68
CA VAL A 747 -8.69 49.57 9.16
C VAL A 747 -9.42 50.82 9.63
N THR A 748 -9.06 51.31 10.80
CA THR A 748 -9.61 52.51 11.43
C THR A 748 -8.54 53.59 11.46
N LEU A 749 -8.74 54.69 10.73
CA LEU A 749 -7.81 55.82 10.67
C LEU A 749 -8.41 57.06 11.35
N SER A 750 -7.63 57.75 12.16
CA SER A 750 -8.03 59.03 12.76
C SER A 750 -7.27 60.18 12.11
N ALA A 751 -7.95 61.31 11.91
CA ALA A 751 -7.25 62.57 11.63
C ALA A 751 -6.44 63.00 12.86
N VAL A 752 -5.20 63.47 12.64
CA VAL A 752 -4.28 63.91 13.70
C VAL A 752 -4.46 65.41 13.93
N GLY A 753 -4.63 65.81 15.20
CA GLY A 753 -4.89 67.19 15.58
C GLY A 753 -6.38 67.55 15.59
N THR A 754 -6.69 68.84 15.49
CA THR A 754 -8.07 69.37 15.58
C THR A 754 -8.64 69.83 14.23
N THR A 755 -7.88 69.79 13.13
CA THR A 755 -8.39 70.13 11.79
C THR A 755 -9.34 69.04 11.30
N PRO A 756 -10.65 69.32 11.15
CA PRO A 756 -11.60 68.31 10.70
C PRO A 756 -11.40 68.02 9.21
N VAL A 757 -11.19 66.74 8.87
CA VAL A 757 -11.38 66.27 7.50
C VAL A 757 -12.87 65.99 7.35
N ARG A 758 -13.62 66.86 6.66
CA ARG A 758 -15.08 66.71 6.41
C ARG A 758 -15.46 67.10 4.99
N PHE A 759 -16.63 66.62 4.56
CA PHE A 759 -17.22 66.98 3.26
C PHE A 759 -17.61 68.46 3.15
N SER A 760 -18.07 69.06 4.25
CA SER A 760 -18.35 70.51 4.33
C SER A 760 -17.11 71.36 4.06
N ASP A 761 -15.94 70.86 4.42
CA ASP A 761 -14.70 71.63 4.49
C ASP A 761 -13.89 71.50 3.18
N GLY A 762 -14.43 70.76 2.21
CA GLY A 762 -13.91 70.59 0.86
C GLY A 762 -13.27 69.24 0.56
N TYR A 763 -13.32 68.26 1.46
CA TYR A 763 -12.76 66.92 1.25
C TYR A 763 -13.80 65.92 0.75
N SER A 764 -13.44 65.07 -0.21
CA SER A 764 -14.33 63.98 -0.65
C SER A 764 -13.52 62.75 -1.05
N ASN A 765 -14.20 61.62 -1.24
CA ASN A 765 -13.61 60.40 -1.79
C ASN A 765 -12.29 59.99 -1.10
N LEU A 766 -12.25 60.02 0.23
CA LEU A 766 -11.12 59.53 1.02
C LEU A 766 -11.04 58.01 0.86
N LYS A 767 -9.93 57.46 0.34
CA LYS A 767 -9.78 56.01 0.08
C LYS A 767 -8.48 55.45 0.64
N LEU A 768 -8.55 54.28 1.25
CA LEU A 768 -7.39 53.43 1.57
C LEU A 768 -7.41 52.20 0.67
N GLY A 769 -6.36 51.98 -0.12
CA GLY A 769 -6.27 50.79 -1.00
C GLY A 769 -7.40 50.68 -2.03
N GLY A 770 -7.99 51.80 -2.43
CA GLY A 770 -9.17 51.84 -3.31
C GLY A 770 -10.53 51.69 -2.61
N LYS A 771 -10.59 51.30 -1.33
CA LYS A 771 -11.83 51.31 -0.54
C LYS A 771 -12.10 52.71 -0.02
N GLY A 772 -13.26 53.29 -0.35
CA GLY A 772 -13.51 54.72 -0.20
C GLY A 772 -14.70 55.12 0.67
N ILE A 773 -14.60 56.30 1.27
CA ILE A 773 -15.66 57.04 1.95
C ILE A 773 -15.91 58.31 1.11
N VAL A 774 -17.09 58.42 0.50
CA VAL A 774 -17.43 59.53 -0.40
C VAL A 774 -17.50 60.86 0.34
N ALA A 775 -18.19 60.88 1.49
CA ALA A 775 -18.33 62.04 2.37
C ALA A 775 -17.67 61.73 3.74
N PRO A 776 -16.40 62.13 3.96
CA PRO A 776 -15.64 61.73 5.15
C PRO A 776 -16.02 62.56 6.38
N ASN A 777 -17.26 62.46 6.89
CA ASN A 777 -17.76 63.37 7.94
C ASN A 777 -17.48 62.94 9.40
N GLY A 778 -17.13 61.67 9.64
CA GLY A 778 -16.80 61.14 10.97
C GLY A 778 -15.30 61.10 11.26
N ASN A 779 -14.92 61.04 12.53
CA ASN A 779 -13.55 60.75 12.97
C ASN A 779 -13.65 59.78 14.18
N PRO A 780 -13.09 58.56 14.15
CA PRO A 780 -12.28 57.99 13.08
C PRO A 780 -13.06 57.64 11.80
N HIS A 781 -12.31 57.41 10.72
CA HIS A 781 -12.76 56.88 9.44
C HIS A 781 -12.50 55.37 9.38
N ILE A 782 -13.50 54.59 8.95
CA ILE A 782 -13.46 53.13 8.94
C ILE A 782 -13.46 52.61 7.51
N PHE A 783 -12.49 51.75 7.16
CA PHE A 783 -12.29 51.17 5.83
C PHE A 783 -12.40 49.65 5.88
N ALA A 784 -13.41 49.07 5.22
CA ALA A 784 -13.53 47.64 5.02
C ALA A 784 -12.61 47.16 3.87
N LEU A 785 -11.35 46.85 4.19
CA LEU A 785 -10.36 46.37 3.22
C LEU A 785 -10.70 44.98 2.67
N ALA A 786 -11.10 44.05 3.55
CA ALA A 786 -11.36 42.64 3.24
C ALA A 786 -10.29 42.00 2.32
N THR A 787 -9.01 42.29 2.58
CA THR A 787 -7.87 41.90 1.73
C THR A 787 -6.97 40.89 2.42
N GLU A 788 -6.51 39.86 1.71
CA GLU A 788 -5.58 38.85 2.24
C GLU A 788 -4.13 39.18 1.86
N ILE A 789 -3.21 39.03 2.82
CA ILE A 789 -1.79 39.31 2.68
C ILE A 789 -1.02 38.03 2.99
N ASN A 790 -0.07 37.67 2.12
CA ASN A 790 0.74 36.47 2.30
C ASN A 790 1.65 36.57 3.53
N ALA A 791 1.90 35.41 4.18
CA ALA A 791 2.83 35.30 5.31
C ALA A 791 4.20 35.92 4.97
N GLY A 792 4.78 36.68 5.90
CA GLY A 792 6.08 37.36 5.75
C GLY A 792 6.13 38.48 4.69
N SER A 793 5.10 38.66 3.87
CA SER A 793 5.09 39.57 2.72
C SER A 793 4.55 40.94 3.10
N GLU A 794 5.21 42.02 2.64
CA GLU A 794 4.74 43.39 2.89
C GLU A 794 3.85 43.88 1.73
N SER A 795 2.62 44.30 2.05
CA SER A 795 1.66 44.88 1.11
C SER A 795 1.40 46.35 1.42
N GLY A 796 1.49 47.21 0.40
CA GLY A 796 1.29 48.65 0.54
C GLY A 796 -0.09 49.13 0.05
N PHE A 797 -0.79 49.88 0.91
CA PHE A 797 -2.10 50.47 0.64
C PHE A 797 -1.99 51.99 0.62
N ASP A 798 -2.26 52.60 -0.53
CA ASP A 798 -2.21 54.05 -0.70
C ASP A 798 -3.43 54.71 -0.06
N LEU A 799 -3.21 55.82 0.65
CA LEU A 799 -4.24 56.72 1.17
C LEU A 799 -4.37 57.91 0.22
N VAL A 800 -5.56 58.09 -0.37
CA VAL A 800 -5.85 59.14 -1.37
C VAL A 800 -7.10 59.93 -1.01
N ILE A 801 -7.20 61.18 -1.47
CA ILE A 801 -8.33 62.08 -1.20
C ILE A 801 -8.62 62.98 -2.41
N ASP A 802 -9.86 63.39 -2.58
CA ASP A 802 -10.27 64.49 -3.47
C ASP A 802 -10.47 65.77 -2.65
N THR A 803 -10.08 66.93 -3.20
CA THR A 803 -10.26 68.24 -2.57
C THR A 803 -10.95 69.23 -3.50
N THR A 804 -11.63 70.22 -2.92
CA THR A 804 -12.10 71.43 -3.62
C THR A 804 -11.18 72.61 -3.29
N THR A 805 -11.46 73.81 -3.80
CA THR A 805 -10.73 75.03 -3.38
C THR A 805 -11.04 75.49 -1.95
N ALA A 806 -11.97 74.85 -1.23
CA ALA A 806 -12.31 75.21 0.15
C ALA A 806 -11.25 74.78 1.19
N VAL A 807 -10.40 73.80 0.86
CA VAL A 807 -9.35 73.30 1.77
C VAL A 807 -8.12 74.22 1.91
N ASP A 808 -8.18 75.43 1.35
CA ASP A 808 -7.06 76.38 1.31
C ASP A 808 -6.56 76.75 2.71
N GLY A 809 -5.25 76.61 2.94
CA GLY A 809 -4.60 76.80 4.24
C GLY A 809 -4.80 75.65 5.23
N GLN A 810 -5.66 74.66 4.95
CA GLN A 810 -5.88 73.54 5.85
C GLN A 810 -4.75 72.52 5.78
N THR A 811 -4.42 71.92 6.93
CA THR A 811 -3.42 70.86 7.03
C THR A 811 -4.08 69.55 7.44
N ILE A 812 -3.77 68.47 6.74
CA ILE A 812 -4.23 67.12 7.05
C ILE A 812 -3.06 66.20 7.44
N GLN A 813 -3.37 65.23 8.29
CA GLN A 813 -2.47 64.17 8.72
C GLN A 813 -3.31 63.03 9.29
N PHE A 814 -2.92 61.77 9.09
CA PHE A 814 -3.66 60.60 9.56
C PHE A 814 -2.79 59.69 10.42
N THR A 815 -3.43 58.98 11.37
CA THR A 815 -2.83 57.88 12.12
C THR A 815 -3.70 56.63 12.05
N VAL A 816 -3.09 55.45 12.10
CA VAL A 816 -3.83 54.19 12.31
C VAL A 816 -4.20 54.09 13.79
N GLN A 817 -5.50 53.96 14.08
CA GLN A 817 -6.02 53.75 15.43
C GLN A 817 -6.21 52.26 15.75
N ASP A 818 -6.76 51.50 14.81
CA ASP A 818 -7.02 50.06 14.97
C ASP A 818 -7.02 49.35 13.62
N VAL A 819 -6.74 48.05 13.63
CA VAL A 819 -6.82 47.16 12.48
C VAL A 819 -7.42 45.82 12.93
N MET A 820 -8.55 45.44 12.33
CA MET A 820 -9.13 44.12 12.55
C MET A 820 -8.56 43.16 11.50
N ALA A 821 -7.88 42.13 11.97
CA ALA A 821 -7.25 41.13 11.12
C ALA A 821 -7.41 39.72 11.70
N THR A 822 -7.60 38.74 10.82
CA THR A 822 -7.80 37.33 11.16
C THR A 822 -6.87 36.40 10.37
N GLY A 823 -6.44 35.31 11.01
CA GLY A 823 -5.64 34.28 10.35
C GLY A 823 -6.48 33.44 9.39
N THR A 824 -5.99 33.18 8.18
CA THR A 824 -6.81 32.53 7.13
C THR A 824 -7.08 31.04 7.37
N VAL A 825 -6.21 30.31 8.07
CA VAL A 825 -6.35 28.89 8.44
C VAL A 825 -6.77 28.76 9.91
N SER A 826 -6.13 29.49 10.82
CA SER A 826 -6.43 29.49 12.26
C SER A 826 -7.79 30.09 12.62
N LYS A 827 -8.29 31.03 11.80
CA LYS A 827 -9.49 31.87 12.06
C LYS A 827 -9.40 32.69 13.35
N THR A 828 -8.23 32.81 13.98
CA THR A 828 -8.03 33.59 15.20
C THR A 828 -7.79 35.07 14.89
N LYS A 829 -8.11 35.96 15.84
CA LYS A 829 -7.73 37.38 15.76
C LYS A 829 -6.21 37.49 15.80
N VAL A 830 -5.63 38.25 14.87
CA VAL A 830 -4.20 38.50 14.77
C VAL A 830 -3.82 39.74 15.60
N PRO A 831 -2.90 39.65 16.57
CA PRO A 831 -2.31 40.80 17.24
C PRO A 831 -1.66 41.77 16.25
N VAL A 832 -2.00 43.06 16.36
CA VAL A 832 -1.48 44.11 15.47
C VAL A 832 -0.42 44.93 16.19
N GLN A 833 0.72 45.12 15.52
CA GLN A 833 1.83 45.96 15.98
C GLN A 833 1.85 47.24 15.14
N LEU A 834 1.48 48.37 15.76
CA LEU A 834 1.50 49.68 15.10
C LEU A 834 2.87 50.34 15.32
N GLU A 835 3.57 50.68 14.23
CA GLU A 835 4.87 51.35 14.27
C GLU A 835 4.87 52.59 13.38
N ASN A 836 5.13 53.77 13.92
CA ASN A 836 5.20 55.03 13.16
C ASN A 836 4.01 55.18 12.18
N SER A 837 2.79 54.94 12.66
CA SER A 837 1.56 54.88 11.85
C SER A 837 1.01 56.26 11.44
N ILE A 838 1.77 57.33 11.66
CA ILE A 838 1.40 58.71 11.37
C ILE A 838 1.91 59.09 9.97
N THR A 839 1.03 59.61 9.10
CA THR A 839 1.43 60.16 7.79
C THR A 839 2.22 61.46 7.95
N PRO A 840 2.94 61.93 6.93
CA PRO A 840 3.37 63.33 6.87
C PRO A 840 2.17 64.29 6.96
N ALA A 841 2.39 65.48 7.50
CA ALA A 841 1.43 66.57 7.46
C ALA A 841 1.51 67.28 6.10
N ILE A 842 0.36 67.53 5.48
CA ILE A 842 0.26 68.16 4.14
C ILE A 842 -0.68 69.36 4.25
N ILE A 843 -0.17 70.57 3.96
CA ILE A 843 -0.98 71.79 3.85
C ILE A 843 -1.50 71.98 2.42
N PHE A 844 -2.81 72.16 2.25
CA PHE A 844 -3.36 72.51 0.94
C PHE A 844 -3.29 74.03 0.70
N LYS A 845 -2.95 74.44 -0.52
CA LYS A 845 -2.90 75.85 -0.94
C LYS A 845 -3.59 76.03 -2.28
N LYS A 846 -4.39 77.08 -2.44
CA LYS A 846 -4.87 77.51 -3.76
C LYS A 846 -3.71 77.84 -4.68
N SER A 847 -3.94 77.63 -5.97
CA SER A 847 -3.07 78.12 -7.02
C SER A 847 -3.02 79.66 -6.99
N LYS A 848 -1.83 80.25 -6.98
CA LYS A 848 -1.60 81.71 -6.85
C LYS A 848 -0.32 82.12 -7.56
N VAL A 849 -0.38 83.22 -8.30
CA VAL A 849 0.78 83.90 -8.89
C VAL A 849 0.71 85.40 -8.60
N SER A 850 1.80 85.93 -8.08
CA SER A 850 1.95 87.33 -7.71
C SER A 850 2.94 88.00 -8.67
N PHE A 851 2.58 89.18 -9.18
CA PHE A 851 3.44 90.03 -9.99
C PHE A 851 3.94 91.20 -9.13
N GLY A 852 5.19 91.61 -9.32
CA GLY A 852 5.80 92.74 -8.63
C GLY A 852 6.69 93.55 -9.56
N LEU A 853 7.00 94.78 -9.19
CA LEU A 853 7.95 95.60 -9.94
C LEU A 853 9.37 95.07 -9.75
N ASN A 854 10.19 95.12 -10.80
CA ASN A 854 11.62 95.01 -10.62
C ASN A 854 12.16 96.37 -10.17
N ASN A 855 12.30 96.59 -8.86
CA ASN A 855 12.78 97.86 -8.30
C ASN A 855 14.22 98.24 -8.74
N ASN A 856 14.99 97.30 -9.31
CA ASN A 856 16.30 97.57 -9.89
C ASN A 856 16.23 98.06 -11.35
N PHE A 857 15.04 98.04 -11.98
CA PHE A 857 14.82 98.63 -13.29
C PHE A 857 14.51 100.12 -13.13
N THR A 858 15.52 100.95 -13.30
CA THR A 858 15.44 102.41 -13.12
C THR A 858 14.65 103.14 -14.21
N GLY A 859 14.27 102.45 -15.30
CA GLY A 859 14.04 103.11 -16.57
C GLY A 859 15.33 103.78 -17.10
N GLY A 860 15.26 104.47 -18.23
CA GLY A 860 16.43 105.16 -18.76
C GLY A 860 16.27 105.76 -20.14
N GLN A 861 17.37 106.37 -20.59
CA GLN A 861 17.57 106.82 -21.96
C GLN A 861 18.30 105.72 -22.72
N THR A 862 17.81 105.32 -23.89
CA THR A 862 18.49 104.34 -24.75
C THR A 862 18.70 104.88 -26.15
N ALA A 863 19.90 104.68 -26.68
CA ALA A 863 20.16 104.84 -28.10
C ALA A 863 19.45 103.73 -28.90
N LYS A 864 19.20 103.98 -30.18
CA LYS A 864 18.56 103.06 -31.15
C LYS A 864 19.23 101.67 -31.21
N THR A 865 18.67 100.69 -30.50
CA THR A 865 19.20 99.32 -30.45
C THR A 865 18.14 98.23 -30.58
N ALA A 866 18.57 97.06 -31.07
CA ALA A 866 17.83 95.81 -30.93
C ALA A 866 17.86 95.32 -29.46
N SER A 867 16.86 94.56 -29.05
CA SER A 867 16.69 94.03 -27.68
C SER A 867 16.62 95.10 -26.57
N THR A 868 16.01 96.26 -26.87
CA THR A 868 15.69 97.29 -25.88
C THR A 868 14.66 96.76 -24.88
N ILE A 869 15.02 96.71 -23.59
CA ILE A 869 14.08 96.41 -22.50
C ILE A 869 13.16 97.64 -22.34
N ILE A 870 11.83 97.48 -22.30
CA ILE A 870 10.85 98.56 -22.11
C ILE A 870 9.99 98.40 -20.83
N GLY A 871 10.27 97.36 -20.05
CA GLY A 871 9.67 97.10 -18.74
C GLY A 871 10.27 95.86 -18.10
N SER A 872 10.24 95.76 -16.78
CA SER A 872 10.81 94.64 -16.03
C SER A 872 10.00 94.37 -14.76
N PHE A 873 9.68 93.10 -14.51
CA PHE A 873 8.82 92.69 -13.42
C PHE A 873 9.25 91.35 -12.83
N THR A 874 8.88 91.12 -11.57
CA THR A 874 9.02 89.83 -10.89
C THR A 874 7.70 89.06 -10.99
N MET A 875 7.80 87.74 -11.12
CA MET A 875 6.69 86.80 -11.04
C MET A 875 7.03 85.77 -9.96
N THR A 876 6.16 85.62 -8.97
CA THR A 876 6.34 84.75 -7.80
C THR A 876 5.18 83.78 -7.68
N VAL A 877 5.47 82.48 -7.52
CA VAL A 877 4.46 81.43 -7.31
C VAL A 877 4.32 81.12 -5.82
N ASP A 878 3.27 81.67 -5.22
CA ASP A 878 2.92 81.48 -3.80
C ASP A 878 2.04 80.23 -3.56
N SER A 879 2.13 79.22 -4.43
CA SER A 879 1.27 78.04 -4.43
C SER A 879 2.05 76.74 -4.13
N ALA A 880 1.33 75.62 -4.12
CA ALA A 880 1.87 74.28 -3.92
C ALA A 880 1.97 73.45 -5.23
N GLU A 881 1.84 74.09 -6.38
CA GLU A 881 2.02 73.47 -7.70
C GLU A 881 2.77 74.37 -8.69
N ASP A 882 3.28 73.80 -9.77
CA ASP A 882 3.80 74.58 -10.89
C ASP A 882 2.67 75.42 -11.50
N VAL A 883 2.90 76.72 -11.70
CA VAL A 883 1.95 77.64 -12.35
C VAL A 883 2.46 78.03 -13.72
N ALA A 884 1.65 77.79 -14.75
CA ALA A 884 1.91 78.24 -16.10
C ALA A 884 1.29 79.63 -16.33
N VAL A 885 1.98 80.49 -17.06
CA VAL A 885 1.45 81.77 -17.55
C VAL A 885 1.50 81.76 -19.08
N PRO A 886 0.61 81.01 -19.76
CA PRO A 886 0.65 80.85 -21.22
C PRO A 886 0.38 82.13 -22.01
N GLU A 887 -0.37 83.08 -21.45
CA GLU A 887 -0.82 84.30 -22.12
C GLU A 887 -0.71 85.49 -21.16
N LEU A 888 -0.06 86.57 -21.61
CA LEU A 888 0.13 87.82 -20.86
C LEU A 888 0.12 89.00 -21.82
N THR A 889 -0.64 90.04 -21.52
CA THR A 889 -0.80 91.23 -22.37
C THR A 889 0.02 92.39 -21.83
N VAL A 890 0.88 92.94 -22.69
CA VAL A 890 1.59 94.20 -22.45
C VAL A 890 0.80 95.34 -23.11
N THR A 891 0.26 96.25 -22.31
CA THR A 891 -0.34 97.52 -22.74
C THR A 891 0.57 98.68 -22.39
N GLU A 892 0.18 99.88 -22.81
CA GLU A 892 0.83 101.13 -22.44
C GLU A 892 -0.11 101.99 -21.57
N THR A 893 0.45 102.98 -20.86
CA THR A 893 -0.35 104.06 -20.27
C THR A 893 -0.86 105.03 -21.34
N SER A 894 -1.88 105.82 -20.99
CA SER A 894 -2.34 106.95 -21.81
C SER A 894 -1.31 108.08 -21.98
N SER A 895 -0.24 108.08 -21.17
CA SER A 895 0.91 108.98 -21.25
C SER A 895 2.06 108.45 -22.12
N SER A 896 1.94 107.25 -22.68
CA SER A 896 2.94 106.67 -23.58
C SER A 896 2.86 107.25 -24.98
N SER A 897 3.99 107.30 -25.69
CA SER A 897 4.07 107.73 -27.09
C SER A 897 3.44 106.72 -28.05
N GLY A 898 3.54 105.42 -27.78
CA GLY A 898 2.90 104.36 -28.56
C GLY A 898 3.85 103.27 -29.06
N LEU A 899 3.56 102.02 -28.73
CA LEU A 899 4.37 100.86 -29.05
C LEU A 899 3.89 100.23 -30.37
N SER A 900 4.24 100.84 -31.49
CA SER A 900 3.81 100.37 -32.82
C SER A 900 4.95 100.22 -33.84
N VAL A 901 4.72 99.39 -34.86
CA VAL A 901 5.60 99.29 -36.03
C VAL A 901 5.75 100.61 -36.79
N THR A 902 4.72 101.46 -36.79
CA THR A 902 4.75 102.79 -37.44
C THR A 902 5.60 103.80 -36.67
N ARG A 903 5.73 103.64 -35.35
CA ARG A 903 6.68 104.38 -34.50
C ARG A 903 8.05 103.70 -34.39
N GLY A 904 8.29 102.65 -35.19
CA GLY A 904 9.61 102.05 -35.35
C GLY A 904 9.94 100.90 -34.39
N TYR A 905 8.96 100.34 -33.68
CA TYR A 905 9.12 99.20 -32.76
C TYR A 905 8.78 97.86 -33.42
N LYS A 906 9.60 96.83 -33.20
CA LYS A 906 9.40 95.47 -33.76
C LYS A 906 9.75 94.38 -32.74
N ASN A 907 9.30 93.16 -32.97
CA ASN A 907 9.73 91.96 -32.24
C ASN A 907 9.59 92.02 -30.70
N LEU A 908 8.45 92.51 -30.21
CA LEU A 908 8.12 92.53 -28.79
C LEU A 908 8.06 91.10 -28.22
N ARG A 909 8.76 90.83 -27.12
CA ARG A 909 8.89 89.51 -26.50
C ARG A 909 9.17 89.62 -25.00
N LEU A 910 8.84 88.58 -24.25
CA LEU A 910 9.27 88.41 -22.86
C LEU A 910 10.59 87.62 -22.83
N THR A 911 11.57 88.08 -22.06
CA THR A 911 12.84 87.36 -21.82
C THR A 911 13.08 87.17 -20.32
N ASP A 912 13.69 86.04 -19.95
CA ASP A 912 14.22 85.83 -18.59
C ASP A 912 15.38 86.81 -18.35
N ALA A 913 15.29 87.61 -17.28
CA ALA A 913 16.27 88.66 -16.99
C ALA A 913 17.65 88.12 -16.58
N SER A 914 17.75 86.86 -16.15
CA SER A 914 19.01 86.24 -15.71
C SER A 914 19.91 85.80 -16.87
N ASN A 915 19.33 85.52 -18.04
CA ASN A 915 20.03 84.90 -19.18
C ASN A 915 19.66 85.47 -20.55
N GLY A 916 18.72 86.43 -20.62
CA GLY A 916 18.28 87.09 -21.85
C GLY A 916 17.48 86.23 -22.82
N ARG A 917 17.22 84.95 -22.50
CA ARG A 917 16.50 84.03 -23.38
C ARG A 917 15.02 84.41 -23.47
N ALA A 918 14.47 84.41 -24.68
CA ALA A 918 13.04 84.58 -24.89
C ALA A 918 12.24 83.44 -24.23
N VAL A 919 11.25 83.82 -23.41
CA VAL A 919 10.31 82.93 -22.71
C VAL A 919 8.87 83.10 -23.18
N SER A 920 8.63 83.98 -24.17
CA SER A 920 7.38 84.04 -24.94
C SER A 920 7.68 83.92 -26.44
N ARG A 921 6.63 83.66 -27.23
CA ARG A 921 6.63 83.96 -28.66
C ARG A 921 6.82 85.46 -28.89
N THR A 922 7.40 85.81 -30.03
CA THR A 922 7.68 87.18 -30.42
C THR A 922 6.51 87.76 -31.20
N VAL A 923 6.00 88.90 -30.77
CA VAL A 923 5.05 89.74 -31.52
C VAL A 923 5.87 90.61 -32.47
N ALA A 924 6.01 90.12 -33.72
CA ALA A 924 6.83 90.78 -34.74
C ALA A 924 6.37 92.21 -35.06
N SER A 925 5.05 92.45 -35.02
CA SER A 925 4.43 93.76 -35.27
C SER A 925 3.61 94.23 -34.07
N PRO A 926 4.22 94.99 -33.14
CA PRO A 926 3.50 95.58 -32.01
C PRO A 926 2.43 96.59 -32.46
N VAL A 927 1.36 96.68 -31.66
CA VAL A 927 0.25 97.64 -31.81
C VAL A 927 0.13 98.51 -30.56
N GLY A 928 -0.08 99.82 -30.77
CA GLY A 928 -0.29 100.78 -29.67
C GLY A 928 -1.76 100.86 -29.24
N GLY A 929 -1.98 101.33 -28.01
CA GLY A 929 -3.32 101.62 -27.47
C GLY A 929 -3.97 100.48 -26.67
N VAL A 930 -5.26 100.67 -26.35
CA VAL A 930 -5.98 99.97 -25.26
C VAL A 930 -6.10 98.44 -25.46
N GLY A 931 -6.01 97.94 -26.69
CA GLY A 931 -6.03 96.50 -26.98
C GLY A 931 -4.76 95.74 -26.57
N GLY A 932 -3.62 96.43 -26.47
CA GLY A 932 -2.34 95.86 -26.05
C GLY A 932 -1.75 94.80 -26.98
N ASN A 933 -0.66 94.19 -26.50
CA ASN A 933 0.12 93.19 -27.21
C ASN A 933 0.11 91.86 -26.43
N LEU A 934 -0.59 90.86 -26.96
CA LEU A 934 -0.66 89.53 -26.36
C LEU A 934 0.62 88.73 -26.60
N LEU A 935 1.39 88.50 -25.54
CA LEU A 935 2.51 87.57 -25.52
C LEU A 935 2.00 86.16 -25.19
N THR A 936 2.32 85.19 -26.05
CA THR A 936 1.86 83.79 -25.93
C THR A 936 3.01 82.82 -25.70
N GLY A 937 2.73 81.67 -25.11
CA GLY A 937 3.72 80.64 -24.79
C GLY A 937 4.65 81.01 -23.63
N GLY A 938 4.15 81.80 -22.67
CA GLY A 938 4.90 82.27 -21.51
C GLY A 938 5.37 81.17 -20.53
N PRO A 939 6.10 81.56 -19.47
CA PRO A 939 6.85 80.64 -18.64
C PRO A 939 5.98 79.74 -17.74
N THR A 940 6.59 78.69 -17.18
CA THR A 940 6.03 77.91 -16.07
C THR A 940 7.00 77.98 -14.91
N LEU A 941 6.51 78.39 -13.74
CA LEU A 941 7.30 78.58 -12.52
C LEU A 941 6.92 77.52 -11.49
N LYS A 942 7.90 77.08 -10.71
CA LYS A 942 7.75 76.09 -9.63
C LYS A 942 7.22 76.72 -8.33
N PRO A 943 6.65 75.93 -7.40
CA PRO A 943 6.30 76.37 -6.05
C PRO A 943 7.42 77.17 -5.37
N GLY A 944 7.09 78.35 -4.84
CA GLY A 944 8.04 79.22 -4.15
C GLY A 944 9.07 79.91 -5.05
N GLN A 945 9.02 79.70 -6.37
CA GLN A 945 9.95 80.33 -7.30
C GLN A 945 9.54 81.78 -7.57
N ALA A 946 10.52 82.69 -7.45
CA ALA A 946 10.43 84.06 -7.95
C ALA A 946 11.44 84.24 -9.10
N LEU A 947 10.99 84.72 -10.25
CA LEU A 947 11.84 85.07 -11.40
C LEU A 947 11.56 86.49 -11.87
N THR A 948 12.61 87.15 -12.36
CA THR A 948 12.51 88.46 -13.01
C THR A 948 12.45 88.29 -14.53
N PHE A 949 11.51 88.98 -15.17
CA PHE A 949 11.32 88.97 -16.61
C PHE A 949 11.39 90.39 -17.16
N ASN A 950 12.02 90.52 -18.33
CA ASN A 950 12.11 91.76 -19.08
C ASN A 950 11.18 91.70 -20.28
N VAL A 951 10.40 92.76 -20.51
CA VAL A 951 9.68 93.01 -21.75
C VAL A 951 10.64 93.70 -22.70
N VAL A 952 10.90 93.09 -23.85
CA VAL A 952 11.97 93.46 -24.78
C VAL A 952 11.40 93.72 -26.17
N VAL A 953 11.85 94.78 -26.83
CA VAL A 953 11.47 95.17 -28.19
C VAL A 953 12.71 95.61 -28.98
N ASP A 954 12.69 95.48 -30.30
CA ASP A 954 13.73 96.05 -31.16
C ASP A 954 13.25 97.45 -31.61
N ALA A 955 14.06 98.49 -31.34
CA ALA A 955 13.73 99.88 -31.69
C ALA A 955 14.56 100.35 -32.89
N THR A 956 13.94 101.12 -33.79
CA THR A 956 14.60 101.69 -34.97
C THR A 956 14.70 103.21 -34.88
N GLY A 957 15.37 103.84 -35.86
CA GLY A 957 15.60 105.28 -35.86
C GLY A 957 14.36 106.18 -35.92
N ALA A 958 13.18 105.61 -36.17
CA ALA A 958 11.88 106.30 -36.10
C ALA A 958 11.34 106.49 -34.68
N ALA A 959 11.90 105.81 -33.67
CA ALA A 959 11.47 105.87 -32.28
C ALA A 959 12.11 107.01 -31.47
N THR A 960 12.96 107.87 -32.06
CA THR A 960 13.59 109.00 -31.34
C THR A 960 12.54 109.95 -30.74
N GLY A 961 12.70 110.27 -29.47
CA GLY A 961 11.83 111.16 -28.72
C GLY A 961 10.63 110.45 -28.06
N ASP A 962 10.40 109.17 -28.36
CA ASP A 962 9.29 108.43 -27.77
C ASP A 962 9.55 108.07 -26.30
N SER A 963 8.58 108.36 -25.45
CA SER A 963 8.50 107.88 -24.06
C SER A 963 7.53 106.71 -24.00
N ILE A 964 8.04 105.49 -23.85
CA ILE A 964 7.24 104.27 -23.70
C ILE A 964 7.06 103.96 -22.22
N GLN A 965 5.81 103.87 -21.76
CA GLN A 965 5.47 103.48 -20.40
C GLN A 965 4.51 102.27 -20.43
N SER A 966 4.99 101.12 -19.97
CA SER A 966 4.34 99.82 -20.17
C SER A 966 3.69 99.25 -18.90
N ILE A 967 2.61 98.48 -19.07
CA ILE A 967 1.77 97.90 -18.00
C ILE A 967 1.47 96.43 -18.34
N LEU A 968 1.46 95.57 -17.33
CA LEU A 968 0.79 94.26 -17.42
C LEU A 968 -0.70 94.42 -17.10
N SER A 969 -1.57 94.24 -18.10
CA SER A 969 -3.01 94.49 -17.95
C SER A 969 -3.86 93.22 -17.86
N LEU A 970 -3.47 92.17 -18.57
CA LEU A 970 -4.17 90.88 -18.56
C LEU A 970 -3.17 89.74 -18.45
N VAL A 971 -3.47 88.77 -17.60
CA VAL A 971 -2.67 87.56 -17.40
C VAL A 971 -3.63 86.38 -17.30
N LYS A 972 -3.40 85.36 -18.13
CA LYS A 972 -4.06 84.07 -18.01
C LYS A 972 -3.03 83.07 -17.54
N ALA A 973 -3.37 82.41 -16.44
CA ALA A 973 -2.50 81.44 -15.79
C ALA A 973 -3.29 80.17 -15.44
N GLU A 974 -2.58 79.06 -15.23
CA GLU A 974 -3.16 77.75 -14.95
C GLU A 974 -2.23 76.96 -14.01
N GLY A 975 -2.79 76.40 -12.92
CA GLY A 975 -2.09 75.42 -12.09
C GLY A 975 -1.92 74.09 -12.84
N ARG A 976 -0.69 73.59 -12.95
CA ARG A 976 -0.37 72.39 -13.76
C ARG A 976 -1.00 71.10 -13.25
N THR A 977 -1.29 71.01 -11.95
CA THR A 977 -1.80 69.82 -11.27
C THR A 977 -3.29 69.93 -10.99
N SER A 978 -3.76 71.08 -10.48
CA SER A 978 -5.18 71.34 -10.19
C SER A 978 -6.00 71.63 -11.44
N ARG A 979 -5.37 72.16 -12.50
CA ARG A 979 -6.04 72.68 -13.71
C ARG A 979 -6.99 73.85 -13.43
N LEU A 980 -6.82 74.51 -12.28
CA LEU A 980 -7.57 75.68 -11.89
C LEU A 980 -6.81 76.97 -12.27
N ALA A 981 -7.57 78.02 -12.56
CA ALA A 981 -7.00 79.36 -12.71
C ALA A 981 -6.48 79.82 -11.33
N PRO A 982 -5.21 80.27 -11.22
CA PRO A 982 -4.67 80.79 -9.98
C PRO A 982 -5.20 82.19 -9.71
N THR A 983 -5.21 82.59 -8.43
CA THR A 983 -5.36 83.99 -8.06
C THR A 983 -4.18 84.78 -8.62
N VAL A 984 -4.45 85.79 -9.46
CA VAL A 984 -3.44 86.70 -10.03
C VAL A 984 -3.45 88.01 -9.25
N ASN A 985 -2.30 88.38 -8.66
CA ASN A 985 -2.14 89.62 -7.89
C ASN A 985 -1.05 90.52 -8.48
N GLY A 986 -1.12 91.84 -8.25
CA GLY A 986 0.02 92.77 -8.42
C GLY A 986 0.27 93.36 -9.82
N LEU A 987 -0.70 93.26 -10.73
CA LEU A 987 -0.65 93.90 -12.04
C LEU A 987 -0.46 95.42 -11.92
N SER A 988 0.57 95.97 -12.55
CA SER A 988 1.05 97.35 -12.34
C SER A 988 1.93 97.86 -13.51
N VAL A 989 2.31 99.15 -13.47
CA VAL A 989 3.22 99.78 -14.46
C VAL A 989 4.62 99.19 -14.32
N ILE A 990 5.08 98.43 -15.31
CA ILE A 990 6.34 97.67 -15.26
C ILE A 990 7.57 98.43 -15.78
N GLY A 991 7.41 99.66 -16.28
CA GLY A 991 8.55 100.49 -16.66
C GLY A 991 8.19 101.74 -17.46
N GLN A 992 9.13 102.68 -17.51
CA GLN A 992 9.12 103.84 -18.42
C GLN A 992 10.52 104.07 -19.00
N ILE A 993 10.62 104.28 -20.30
CA ILE A 993 11.87 104.58 -21.02
C ILE A 993 11.66 105.68 -22.05
N VAL A 994 12.69 106.49 -22.29
CA VAL A 994 12.72 107.49 -23.37
C VAL A 994 13.80 107.08 -24.39
N VAL A 995 13.45 107.03 -25.67
CA VAL A 995 14.35 106.61 -26.75
C VAL A 995 14.99 107.83 -27.42
N PHE A 996 16.29 107.76 -27.72
CA PHE A 996 17.07 108.82 -28.37
C PHE A 996 17.62 108.36 -29.74
#